data_AF-A0A7X4CLX2-F1
#
_entry.id   AF-A0A7X4CLX2-F1
#
_cell.length_a   1.000
_cell.length_b   1.000
_cell.length_c   1.000
_cell.angle_alpha   90.00
_cell.angle_beta   90.00
_cell.angle_gamma   90.00
#
_symmetry.space_group_name_H-M   'P 1'
#
loop_
_entity.id
_entity.type
_entity.pdbx_description
1 polymer ?
#
loop_
_entity_poly.entity_id
_entity_poly.type
_entity_poly.pdbx_seq_one_letter_code
_entity_poly.pdbx_strand_id
1 'polypeptide(L)'
;MDHSSLPPLLTHLAALRRRALGLTIFSALALGLAAGLMSVLLWVLLEALFFLSPPWRTGLGILAFLATGGVLAFALKRHLPVLLSQHRFALFVERRCPPLQQRLISALELSDADSALHSPSLLAAASERASALLRAANPTQILDRRPLYAYLRLLGGAVAIALLCGALFGDDLAQAAQRCAHPLTAYERPPRTLITVQPGDLEVIKGDDATLQVHFAGDKPRRARIERRPSAEASYQTEELVVDRADSVTYTFPQVQRSFHYAIAVGDDRSPEYEVRVIDPPAVKRLRLHYQYPAYSQLPDRIEEEGGDIQGLPGTRVALEVAANKPLSKATLVLDDTLSIAARLDGATARVAFQIERTGAYHIALVDRKGATNRDPIRYAIQVREDQKPVVAIVDPGRDSDLPESLKVLLKAEASDDFSVEEVALVYRVNNGSEQRRALPINPQREVLISHIWDLSAANLLPEDRIYYHLEALDNNQVAGPQKGQSRQYVLRFPSLYELYSEADQAQEEQLSSLDELAAEGQAHQEYIERVRRELLKSEELSWEQKKELESTLAAEAERARAVEELAAELEKTIDSMQDEGTGSEALLDKLDNISELMGDNATPEMQQALADLQKAASDPDPRVLAEALKRFNEDQQAFQQRLDRTIALLEQVRTEQQLRAIVEQAAELARRQSQINRELADGQSGLRQQLQEGSLQR
;
A
#
# COMPACT_ATOMS: atom_id res chain seq x y z
N MET A 1 -122.91 64.89 -15.22
CA MET A 1 -122.49 64.89 -16.63
C MET A 1 -121.43 63.82 -16.76
N ASP A 2 -121.86 62.63 -17.15
CA ASP A 2 -121.04 61.41 -17.16
C ASP A 2 -120.16 61.34 -18.41
N HIS A 3 -118.84 61.32 -18.20
CA HIS A 3 -117.84 60.97 -19.20
C HIS A 3 -117.54 59.47 -19.11
N SER A 4 -118.24 58.60 -19.86
CA SER A 4 -118.13 57.15 -19.63
C SER A 4 -117.99 56.23 -20.86
N SER A 5 -117.58 56.73 -22.05
CA SER A 5 -117.41 55.85 -23.24
C SER A 5 -115.99 55.75 -23.84
N LEU A 6 -115.04 56.63 -23.48
CA LEU A 6 -113.62 56.52 -23.91
C LEU A 6 -112.76 55.46 -23.19
N PRO A 7 -112.84 55.26 -21.84
CA PRO A 7 -112.01 54.26 -21.15
C PRO A 7 -112.20 52.80 -21.61
N PRO A 8 -113.39 52.29 -22.01
CA PRO A 8 -113.52 50.90 -22.43
C PRO A 8 -112.84 50.59 -23.78
N LEU A 9 -112.73 51.56 -24.70
CA LEU A 9 -112.07 51.36 -25.99
C LEU A 9 -110.55 51.26 -25.82
N LEU A 10 -109.96 52.22 -25.08
CA LEU A 10 -108.52 52.25 -24.82
C LEU A 10 -108.06 51.04 -24.00
N THR A 11 -108.85 50.58 -23.03
CA THR A 11 -108.54 49.38 -22.25
C THR A 11 -108.59 48.10 -23.10
N HIS A 12 -109.56 47.95 -24.00
CA HIS A 12 -109.60 46.82 -24.94
C HIS A 12 -108.45 46.83 -25.94
N LEU A 13 -108.09 48.01 -26.51
CA LEU A 13 -106.92 48.13 -27.39
C LEU A 13 -105.61 47.85 -26.64
N ALA A 14 -105.47 48.34 -25.41
CA ALA A 14 -104.30 48.06 -24.57
C ALA A 14 -104.19 46.57 -24.22
N ALA A 15 -105.31 45.88 -23.98
CA ALA A 15 -105.34 44.43 -23.74
C ALA A 15 -104.92 43.62 -24.99
N LEU A 16 -105.43 43.99 -26.17
CA LEU A 16 -105.02 43.39 -27.45
C LEU A 16 -103.55 43.65 -27.75
N ARG A 17 -103.06 44.87 -27.50
CA ARG A 17 -101.65 45.25 -27.67
C ARG A 17 -100.72 44.47 -26.76
N ARG A 18 -101.08 44.29 -25.47
CA ARG A 18 -100.31 43.46 -24.53
C ARG A 18 -100.23 42.00 -24.99
N ARG A 19 -101.33 41.43 -25.50
CA ARG A 19 -101.34 40.08 -26.08
C ARG A 19 -100.50 39.97 -27.35
N ALA A 20 -100.53 40.98 -28.22
CA ALA A 20 -99.71 41.05 -29.43
C ALA A 20 -98.21 41.10 -29.10
N LEU A 21 -97.82 42.01 -28.20
CA LEU A 21 -96.45 42.15 -27.72
C LEU A 21 -95.96 40.85 -27.09
N GLY A 22 -96.77 40.23 -26.22
CA GLY A 22 -96.46 38.95 -25.61
C GLY A 22 -96.17 37.87 -26.65
N LEU A 23 -97.05 37.67 -27.63
CA LEU A 23 -96.86 36.68 -28.69
C LEU A 23 -95.59 36.95 -29.52
N THR A 24 -95.28 38.20 -29.85
CA THR A 24 -94.06 38.54 -30.60
C THR A 24 -92.80 38.30 -29.79
N ILE A 25 -92.80 38.67 -28.49
CA ILE A 25 -91.66 38.44 -27.59
C ILE A 25 -91.42 36.95 -27.41
N PHE A 26 -92.48 36.17 -27.15
CA PHE A 26 -92.37 34.71 -27.05
C PHE A 26 -91.86 34.06 -28.35
N SER A 27 -92.32 34.54 -29.51
CA SER A 27 -91.88 34.03 -30.80
C SER A 27 -90.39 34.34 -31.07
N ALA A 28 -89.95 35.56 -30.75
CA ALA A 28 -88.56 35.97 -30.91
C ALA A 28 -87.63 35.25 -29.92
N LEU A 29 -88.10 35.05 -28.68
CA LEU A 29 -87.40 34.26 -27.67
C LEU A 29 -87.25 32.80 -28.10
N ALA A 30 -88.30 32.18 -28.62
CA ALA A 30 -88.24 30.80 -29.13
C ALA A 30 -87.22 30.64 -30.27
N LEU A 31 -87.19 31.60 -31.21
CA LEU A 31 -86.21 31.59 -32.30
C LEU A 31 -84.78 31.82 -31.79
N GLY A 32 -84.59 32.77 -30.87
CA GLY A 32 -83.29 33.06 -30.25
C GLY A 32 -82.75 31.85 -29.48
N LEU A 33 -83.61 31.17 -28.71
CA LEU A 33 -83.24 29.95 -27.98
C LEU A 33 -82.88 28.80 -28.94
N ALA A 34 -83.63 28.61 -30.03
CA ALA A 34 -83.32 27.58 -31.04
C ALA A 34 -81.97 27.84 -31.72
N ALA A 35 -81.71 29.09 -32.14
CA ALA A 35 -80.44 29.49 -32.73
C ALA A 35 -79.28 29.36 -31.74
N GLY A 36 -79.51 29.71 -30.46
CA GLY A 36 -78.51 29.58 -29.41
C GLY A 36 -78.11 28.16 -29.11
N LEU A 37 -79.09 27.28 -28.97
CA LEU A 37 -78.82 25.87 -28.75
C LEU A 37 -77.98 25.28 -29.89
N MET A 38 -78.30 25.60 -31.15
CA MET A 38 -77.52 25.14 -32.31
C MET A 38 -76.11 25.72 -32.36
N SER A 39 -75.93 27.01 -32.05
CA SER A 39 -74.59 27.62 -32.05
C SER A 39 -73.68 27.07 -30.95
N VAL A 40 -74.24 26.79 -29.76
CA VAL A 40 -73.50 26.19 -28.65
C VAL A 40 -73.15 24.75 -28.98
N LEU A 41 -74.08 23.98 -29.55
CA LEU A 41 -73.82 22.61 -29.97
C LEU A 41 -72.68 22.53 -31.01
N LEU A 42 -72.69 23.42 -32.00
CA LEU A 42 -71.63 23.50 -33.00
C LEU A 42 -70.27 23.84 -32.37
N TRP A 43 -70.25 24.79 -31.43
CA TRP A 43 -69.02 25.17 -30.73
C TRP A 43 -68.42 24.01 -29.93
N VAL A 44 -69.24 23.26 -29.18
CA VAL A 44 -68.79 22.09 -28.40
C VAL A 44 -68.31 20.97 -29.32
N LEU A 45 -68.98 20.74 -30.45
CA LEU A 45 -68.56 19.72 -31.42
C LEU A 45 -67.19 20.03 -32.04
N LEU A 46 -66.94 21.30 -32.37
CA LEU A 46 -65.65 21.74 -32.89
C LEU A 46 -64.52 21.56 -31.86
N GLU A 47 -64.80 21.82 -30.57
CA GLU A 47 -63.85 21.57 -29.49
C GLU A 47 -63.56 20.08 -29.28
N ALA A 48 -64.57 19.22 -29.42
CA ALA A 48 -64.41 17.78 -29.30
C ALA A 48 -63.51 17.20 -30.41
N LEU A 49 -63.62 17.71 -31.64
CA LEU A 49 -62.87 17.22 -32.79
C LEU A 49 -61.44 17.77 -32.88
N PHE A 50 -61.25 19.06 -32.60
CA PHE A 50 -60.00 19.75 -32.92
C PHE A 50 -59.15 20.17 -31.71
N PHE A 51 -59.63 20.00 -30.47
CA PHE A 51 -58.93 20.45 -29.25
C PHE A 51 -58.38 21.88 -29.44
N LEU A 52 -59.28 22.84 -29.62
CA LEU A 52 -58.92 24.17 -30.07
C LEU A 52 -58.06 24.89 -29.03
N SER A 53 -57.12 25.72 -29.48
CA SER A 53 -56.35 26.55 -28.56
C SER A 53 -57.21 27.64 -27.91
N PRO A 54 -56.80 28.19 -26.75
CA PRO A 54 -57.55 29.23 -26.03
C PRO A 54 -58.06 30.41 -26.89
N PRO A 55 -57.30 30.99 -27.85
CA PRO A 55 -57.82 32.09 -28.68
C PRO A 55 -58.94 31.65 -29.64
N TRP A 56 -58.87 30.42 -30.17
CA TRP A 56 -59.92 29.91 -31.07
C TRP A 56 -61.19 29.52 -30.32
N ARG A 57 -61.05 28.99 -29.10
CA ARG A 57 -62.21 28.66 -28.24
C ARG A 57 -62.96 29.90 -27.80
N THR A 58 -62.24 30.91 -27.32
CA THR A 58 -62.85 32.20 -26.92
C THR A 58 -63.46 32.91 -28.12
N GLY A 59 -62.77 32.94 -29.27
CA GLY A 59 -63.28 33.54 -30.50
C GLY A 59 -64.58 32.91 -31.02
N LEU A 60 -64.66 31.58 -31.07
CA LEU A 60 -65.87 30.86 -31.48
C LEU A 60 -67.02 31.03 -30.48
N GLY A 61 -66.73 31.07 -29.18
CA GLY A 61 -67.74 31.35 -28.15
C GLY A 61 -68.34 32.75 -28.29
N ILE A 62 -67.51 33.77 -28.53
CA ILE A 62 -67.98 35.15 -28.78
C ILE A 62 -68.81 35.22 -30.07
N LEU A 63 -68.38 34.53 -31.13
CA LEU A 63 -69.12 34.49 -32.39
C LEU A 63 -70.50 33.82 -32.23
N ALA A 64 -70.59 32.73 -31.47
CA ALA A 64 -71.86 32.10 -31.13
C ALA A 64 -72.77 33.06 -30.33
N PHE A 65 -72.23 33.77 -29.33
CA PHE A 65 -72.98 34.76 -28.57
C PHE A 65 -73.48 35.93 -29.45
N LEU A 66 -72.64 36.48 -30.33
CA LEU A 66 -73.03 37.54 -31.26
C LEU A 66 -74.07 37.05 -32.28
N ALA A 67 -73.95 35.83 -32.79
CA ALA A 67 -74.92 35.25 -33.72
C ALA A 67 -76.30 35.12 -33.08
N THR A 68 -76.37 34.63 -31.83
CA THR A 68 -77.65 34.51 -31.09
C THR A 68 -78.28 35.86 -30.78
N GLY A 69 -77.47 36.81 -30.28
CA GLY A 69 -77.89 38.18 -30.04
C GLY A 69 -78.37 38.87 -31.33
N GLY A 70 -77.69 38.63 -32.45
CA GLY A 70 -78.06 39.15 -33.77
C GLY A 70 -79.41 38.62 -34.26
N VAL A 71 -79.66 37.31 -34.14
CA VAL A 71 -80.94 36.69 -34.50
C VAL A 71 -82.08 37.23 -33.62
N LEU A 72 -81.85 37.35 -32.32
CA LEU A 72 -82.82 37.89 -31.38
C LEU A 72 -83.12 39.37 -31.67
N ALA A 73 -82.10 40.20 -31.88
CA ALA A 73 -82.24 41.61 -32.21
C ALA A 73 -82.96 41.82 -33.56
N PHE A 74 -82.68 40.98 -34.57
CA PHE A 74 -83.37 41.00 -35.85
C PHE A 74 -84.86 40.65 -35.70
N ALA A 75 -85.17 39.60 -34.93
CA ALA A 75 -86.56 39.20 -34.66
C ALA A 75 -87.34 40.30 -33.91
N LEU A 76 -86.74 40.95 -32.91
CA LEU A 76 -87.38 42.06 -32.19
C LEU A 76 -87.52 43.31 -33.10
N LYS A 77 -86.47 43.71 -33.83
CA LYS A 77 -86.51 44.89 -34.71
C LYS A 77 -87.58 44.79 -35.79
N ARG A 78 -87.83 43.57 -36.32
CA ARG A 78 -88.85 43.33 -37.34
C ARG A 78 -90.28 43.54 -36.84
N HIS A 79 -90.57 43.23 -35.57
CA HIS A 79 -91.94 43.12 -35.07
C HIS A 79 -92.34 44.19 -34.04
N LEU A 80 -91.39 44.72 -33.28
CA LEU A 80 -91.63 45.67 -32.19
C LEU A 80 -92.08 47.10 -32.63
N PRO A 81 -91.55 47.73 -33.71
CA PRO A 81 -91.87 49.13 -34.02
C PRO A 81 -93.30 49.37 -34.53
N VAL A 82 -94.00 48.32 -34.98
CA VAL A 82 -95.43 48.37 -35.36
C VAL A 82 -96.32 48.29 -34.12
N LEU A 83 -95.87 47.62 -33.06
CA LEU A 83 -96.65 47.34 -31.85
C LEU A 83 -96.43 48.36 -30.72
N LEU A 84 -95.41 49.23 -30.84
CA LEU A 84 -95.07 50.26 -29.84
C LEU A 84 -95.84 51.59 -30.02
N SER A 85 -96.32 51.91 -31.22
CA SER A 85 -97.11 53.12 -31.48
C SER A 85 -98.61 52.78 -31.45
N GLN A 86 -99.41 53.53 -30.68
CA GLN A 86 -100.88 53.34 -30.62
C GLN A 86 -101.53 53.55 -31.99
N HIS A 87 -101.09 54.56 -32.75
CA HIS A 87 -101.54 54.84 -34.11
C HIS A 87 -101.21 53.70 -35.09
N ARG A 88 -99.96 53.22 -35.09
CA ARG A 88 -99.55 52.09 -35.95
C ARG A 88 -100.24 50.78 -35.59
N PHE A 89 -100.54 50.58 -34.30
CA PHE A 89 -101.30 49.41 -33.84
C PHE A 89 -102.77 49.48 -34.25
N ALA A 90 -103.41 50.66 -34.16
CA ALA A 90 -104.78 50.85 -34.66
C ALA A 90 -104.88 50.56 -36.16
N LEU A 91 -103.93 51.09 -36.97
CA LEU A 91 -103.77 50.76 -38.40
C LEU A 91 -103.56 49.26 -38.65
N PHE A 92 -102.76 48.60 -37.83
CA PHE A 92 -102.50 47.17 -37.94
C PHE A 92 -103.74 46.33 -37.64
N VAL A 93 -104.53 46.72 -36.64
CA VAL A 93 -105.80 46.06 -36.27
C VAL A 93 -106.84 46.27 -37.37
N GLU A 94 -106.96 47.48 -37.92
CA GLU A 94 -107.90 47.75 -39.03
C GLU A 94 -107.54 46.99 -40.32
N ARG A 95 -106.26 46.92 -40.69
CA ARG A 95 -105.82 46.13 -41.86
C ARG A 95 -106.20 44.65 -41.78
N ARG A 96 -106.36 44.11 -40.56
CA ARG A 96 -106.76 42.71 -40.32
C ARG A 96 -108.26 42.54 -40.08
N CYS A 97 -108.99 43.61 -39.85
CA CYS A 97 -110.43 43.63 -39.61
C CYS A 97 -111.14 44.56 -40.60
N PRO A 98 -111.51 44.06 -41.80
CA PRO A 98 -112.27 44.81 -42.81
C PRO A 98 -113.52 45.55 -42.31
N PRO A 99 -114.31 45.06 -41.34
CA PRO A 99 -115.53 45.77 -40.90
C PRO A 99 -115.28 47.07 -40.12
N LEU A 100 -114.04 47.38 -39.72
CA LEU A 100 -113.74 48.60 -38.96
C LEU A 100 -113.68 49.88 -39.84
N GLN A 101 -113.46 49.77 -41.15
CA GLN A 101 -113.55 50.87 -42.15
C GLN A 101 -113.10 52.27 -41.64
N GLN A 102 -111.85 52.39 -41.15
CA GLN A 102 -111.25 53.64 -40.60
C GLN A 102 -111.87 54.20 -39.32
N ARG A 103 -112.91 53.57 -38.76
CA ARG A 103 -113.62 54.07 -37.58
C ARG A 103 -112.81 53.98 -36.30
N LEU A 104 -111.84 53.05 -36.22
CA LEU A 104 -110.99 52.88 -35.03
C LEU A 104 -109.88 53.93 -35.01
N ILE A 105 -109.26 54.20 -36.17
CA ILE A 105 -108.27 55.26 -36.32
C ILE A 105 -108.93 56.62 -36.14
N SER A 106 -110.05 56.88 -36.83
CA SER A 106 -110.75 58.16 -36.69
C SER A 106 -111.19 58.41 -35.26
N ALA A 107 -111.71 57.42 -34.54
CA ALA A 107 -112.07 57.59 -33.13
C ALA A 107 -110.85 57.90 -32.22
N LEU A 108 -109.65 57.43 -32.58
CA LEU A 108 -108.42 57.73 -31.85
C LEU A 108 -107.87 59.13 -32.20
N GLU A 109 -107.81 59.48 -33.48
CA GLU A 109 -107.36 60.80 -33.95
C GLU A 109 -108.28 61.93 -33.47
N LEU A 110 -109.60 61.70 -33.51
CA LEU A 110 -110.59 62.63 -32.97
C LEU A 110 -110.55 62.73 -31.43
N SER A 111 -109.99 61.73 -30.74
CA SER A 111 -109.81 61.78 -29.27
C SER A 111 -108.53 62.50 -28.84
N ASP A 112 -107.51 62.53 -29.69
CA ASP A 112 -106.25 63.28 -29.46
C ASP A 112 -106.36 64.75 -29.90
N ALA A 113 -107.39 65.14 -30.66
CA ALA A 113 -107.63 66.52 -31.11
C ALA A 113 -108.36 67.38 -30.06
N ASP A 114 -108.00 68.67 -29.97
CA ASP A 114 -108.53 69.61 -28.96
C ASP A 114 -110.06 69.57 -28.81
N SER A 115 -110.51 69.23 -27.60
CA SER A 115 -111.90 68.98 -27.22
C SER A 115 -112.82 70.21 -27.29
N ALA A 116 -112.30 71.38 -27.68
CA ALA A 116 -113.04 72.63 -27.76
C ALA A 116 -113.85 72.81 -29.07
N LEU A 117 -113.55 72.04 -30.13
CA LEU A 117 -114.12 72.23 -31.48
C LEU A 117 -115.12 71.15 -31.93
N HIS A 118 -115.44 70.18 -31.07
CA HIS A 118 -116.22 69.00 -31.46
C HIS A 118 -117.41 68.76 -30.54
N SER A 119 -118.55 68.32 -31.10
CA SER A 119 -119.71 67.99 -30.27
C SER A 119 -119.43 66.71 -29.45
N PRO A 120 -119.57 66.74 -28.12
CA PRO A 120 -119.22 65.60 -27.27
C PRO A 120 -120.12 64.38 -27.50
N SER A 121 -121.37 64.58 -27.94
CA SER A 121 -122.31 63.49 -28.23
C SER A 121 -121.93 62.66 -29.47
N LEU A 122 -121.44 63.29 -30.54
CA LEU A 122 -120.98 62.56 -31.73
C LEU A 122 -119.68 61.80 -31.49
N LEU A 123 -118.76 62.35 -30.68
CA LEU A 123 -117.54 61.64 -30.27
C LEU A 123 -117.86 60.42 -29.40
N ALA A 124 -118.81 60.55 -28.48
CA ALA A 124 -119.29 59.43 -27.67
C ALA A 124 -119.92 58.34 -28.54
N ALA A 125 -120.76 58.71 -29.51
CA ALA A 125 -121.38 57.75 -30.43
C ALA A 125 -120.36 57.08 -31.37
N ALA A 126 -119.35 57.82 -31.87
CA ALA A 126 -118.30 57.28 -32.73
C ALA A 126 -117.38 56.30 -31.98
N SER A 127 -116.97 56.67 -30.76
CA SER A 127 -116.16 55.80 -29.89
C SER A 127 -116.94 54.56 -29.43
N GLU A 128 -118.22 54.70 -29.08
CA GLU A 128 -119.07 53.58 -28.70
C GLU A 128 -119.27 52.61 -29.88
N ARG A 129 -119.52 53.12 -31.08
CA ARG A 129 -119.67 52.30 -32.30
C ARG A 129 -118.36 51.62 -32.70
N ALA A 130 -117.21 52.30 -32.57
CA ALA A 130 -115.90 51.69 -32.75
C ALA A 130 -115.63 50.60 -31.69
N SER A 131 -116.03 50.83 -30.44
CA SER A 131 -115.86 49.86 -29.35
C SER A 131 -116.75 48.61 -29.53
N ALA A 132 -117.98 48.77 -30.01
CA ALA A 132 -118.90 47.67 -30.28
C ALA A 132 -118.39 46.78 -31.43
N LEU A 133 -117.88 47.39 -32.50
CA LEU A 133 -117.25 46.67 -33.60
C LEU A 133 -115.95 45.98 -33.18
N LEU A 134 -115.17 46.61 -32.30
CA LEU A 134 -113.94 46.01 -31.76
C LEU A 134 -114.25 44.81 -30.83
N ARG A 135 -115.34 44.87 -30.05
CA ARG A 135 -115.80 43.75 -29.20
C ARG A 135 -116.36 42.59 -30.02
N ALA A 136 -117.05 42.89 -31.13
CA ALA A 136 -117.56 41.88 -32.05
C ALA A 136 -116.45 41.20 -32.88
N ALA A 137 -115.27 41.82 -32.99
CA ALA A 137 -114.15 41.26 -33.72
C ALA A 137 -113.45 40.13 -32.93
N ASN A 138 -113.23 38.99 -33.58
CA ASN A 138 -112.55 37.85 -32.98
C ASN A 138 -111.05 38.14 -32.80
N PRO A 139 -110.49 38.08 -31.58
CA PRO A 139 -109.07 38.37 -31.32
C PRO A 139 -108.09 37.39 -31.99
N THR A 140 -108.57 36.21 -32.41
CA THR A 140 -107.80 35.18 -33.12
C THR A 140 -107.57 35.50 -34.59
N GLN A 141 -108.41 36.32 -35.23
CA GLN A 141 -108.21 36.78 -36.61
C GLN A 141 -107.21 37.96 -36.68
N ILE A 142 -107.08 38.71 -35.59
CA ILE A 142 -106.19 39.88 -35.47
C ILE A 142 -104.75 39.46 -35.15
N LEU A 143 -104.57 38.35 -34.41
CA LEU A 143 -103.27 37.87 -33.91
C LEU A 143 -102.88 36.55 -34.58
N ASP A 144 -101.95 36.61 -35.54
CA ASP A 144 -101.43 35.39 -36.20
C ASP A 144 -100.47 34.63 -35.26
N ARG A 145 -100.85 33.40 -34.88
CA ARG A 145 -100.06 32.51 -34.01
C ARG A 145 -99.15 31.56 -34.81
N ARG A 146 -99.26 31.51 -36.13
CA ARG A 146 -98.43 30.67 -37.02
C ARG A 146 -96.92 30.84 -36.82
N PRO A 147 -96.36 32.07 -36.71
CA PRO A 147 -94.91 32.22 -36.52
C PRO A 147 -94.45 31.63 -35.17
N LEU A 148 -95.26 31.74 -34.11
CA LEU A 148 -94.93 31.15 -32.81
C LEU A 148 -94.81 29.61 -32.90
N TYR A 149 -95.79 28.94 -33.53
CA TYR A 149 -95.74 27.48 -33.70
C TYR A 149 -94.65 27.02 -34.69
N ALA A 150 -94.25 27.85 -35.65
CA ALA A 150 -93.13 27.55 -36.53
C ALA A 150 -91.79 27.62 -35.76
N TYR A 151 -91.59 28.66 -34.95
CA TYR A 151 -90.38 28.80 -34.13
C TYR A 151 -90.31 27.79 -32.98
N LEU A 152 -91.45 27.41 -32.38
CA LEU A 152 -91.50 26.30 -31.42
C LEU A 152 -91.14 24.96 -32.05
N ARG A 153 -91.53 24.70 -33.32
CA ARG A 153 -91.10 23.50 -34.05
C ARG A 153 -89.60 23.50 -34.32
N LEU A 154 -89.02 24.66 -34.68
CA LEU A 154 -87.57 24.79 -34.83
C LEU A 154 -86.83 24.58 -33.50
N LEU A 155 -87.35 25.12 -32.39
CA LEU A 155 -86.80 24.90 -31.06
C LEU A 155 -86.89 23.41 -30.67
N GLY A 156 -88.02 22.76 -30.90
CA GLY A 156 -88.18 21.31 -30.69
C GLY A 156 -87.18 20.49 -31.51
N GLY A 157 -86.96 20.86 -32.78
CA GLY A 157 -85.96 20.23 -33.64
C GLY A 157 -84.52 20.42 -33.12
N ALA A 158 -84.16 21.64 -32.70
CA ALA A 158 -82.85 21.92 -32.13
C ALA A 158 -82.61 21.12 -30.83
N VAL A 159 -83.63 21.00 -29.97
CA VAL A 159 -83.57 20.19 -28.75
C VAL A 159 -83.40 18.71 -29.07
N ALA A 160 -84.12 18.18 -30.08
CA ALA A 160 -83.98 16.80 -30.50
C ALA A 160 -82.56 16.49 -31.03
N ILE A 161 -81.96 17.39 -31.81
CA ILE A 161 -80.58 17.24 -32.31
C ILE A 161 -79.58 17.28 -31.14
N ALA A 162 -79.73 18.21 -30.20
CA ALA A 162 -78.86 18.29 -29.03
C ALA A 162 -78.92 17.02 -28.18
N LEU A 163 -80.13 16.47 -27.96
CA LEU A 163 -80.31 15.20 -27.25
C LEU A 163 -79.70 14.01 -27.99
N LEU A 164 -79.86 13.95 -29.32
CA LEU A 164 -79.28 12.88 -30.14
C LEU A 164 -77.75 12.89 -30.10
N CYS A 165 -77.13 14.08 -30.21
CA CYS A 165 -75.68 14.22 -30.10
C CYS A 165 -75.19 13.80 -28.70
N GLY A 166 -75.90 14.22 -27.64
CA GLY A 166 -75.58 13.82 -26.27
C GLY A 166 -75.67 12.30 -26.03
N ALA A 167 -76.60 11.61 -26.69
CA ALA A 167 -76.74 10.16 -26.56
C ALA A 167 -75.64 9.37 -27.29
N LEU A 168 -75.15 9.87 -28.43
CA LEU A 168 -74.12 9.18 -29.22
C LEU A 168 -72.68 9.43 -28.72
N PHE A 169 -72.42 10.62 -28.18
CA PHE A 169 -71.06 11.07 -27.85
C PHE A 169 -70.97 11.70 -26.45
N GLY A 170 -71.76 11.20 -25.50
CA GLY A 170 -71.98 11.82 -24.19
C GLY A 170 -70.70 12.15 -23.42
N ASP A 171 -69.76 11.22 -23.31
CA ASP A 171 -68.53 11.41 -22.53
C ASP A 171 -67.59 12.44 -23.17
N ASP A 172 -67.37 12.34 -24.48
CA ASP A 172 -66.52 13.26 -25.24
C ASP A 172 -67.12 14.69 -25.29
N LEU A 173 -68.44 14.80 -25.49
CA LEU A 173 -69.16 16.07 -25.50
C LEU A 173 -69.23 16.70 -24.11
N ALA A 174 -69.37 15.91 -23.04
CA ALA A 174 -69.36 16.43 -21.68
C ALA A 174 -68.00 17.02 -21.30
N GLN A 175 -66.91 16.32 -21.63
CA GLN A 175 -65.56 16.85 -21.45
C GLN A 175 -65.30 18.07 -22.33
N ALA A 176 -65.73 18.06 -23.60
CA ALA A 176 -65.63 19.23 -24.48
C ALA A 176 -66.46 20.43 -23.98
N ALA A 177 -67.67 20.20 -23.45
CA ALA A 177 -68.49 21.25 -22.85
C ALA A 177 -67.84 21.85 -21.61
N GLN A 178 -67.22 21.03 -20.75
CA GLN A 178 -66.44 21.50 -19.61
C GLN A 178 -65.24 22.34 -20.04
N ARG A 179 -64.54 21.95 -21.11
CA ARG A 179 -63.49 22.78 -21.72
C ARG A 179 -64.07 24.11 -22.23
N CYS A 180 -65.19 24.10 -22.97
CA CYS A 180 -65.83 25.34 -23.44
C CYS A 180 -66.25 26.29 -22.29
N ALA A 181 -66.62 25.76 -21.11
CA ALA A 181 -66.95 26.56 -19.93
C ALA A 181 -65.74 27.29 -19.32
N HIS A 182 -64.52 26.77 -19.53
CA HIS A 182 -63.26 27.39 -19.09
C HIS A 182 -62.36 27.76 -20.28
N PRO A 183 -62.77 28.72 -21.13
CA PRO A 183 -62.13 28.97 -22.43
C PRO A 183 -60.71 29.55 -22.35
N LEU A 184 -60.29 30.03 -21.17
CA LEU A 184 -58.95 30.57 -20.92
C LEU A 184 -57.94 29.50 -20.46
N THR A 185 -58.38 28.29 -20.17
CA THR A 185 -57.51 27.20 -19.72
C THR A 185 -57.02 26.38 -20.91
N ALA A 186 -55.70 26.20 -21.00
CA ALA A 186 -55.09 25.30 -21.96
C ALA A 186 -55.24 23.86 -21.45
N TYR A 187 -55.78 22.98 -22.27
CA TYR A 187 -55.84 21.55 -21.98
C TYR A 187 -54.88 20.83 -22.92
N GLU A 188 -54.01 19.99 -22.35
CA GLU A 188 -53.10 19.14 -23.12
C GLU A 188 -53.80 17.84 -23.54
N ARG A 189 -53.43 17.32 -24.72
CA ARG A 189 -54.01 16.08 -25.25
C ARG A 189 -53.44 14.90 -24.46
N PRO A 190 -54.27 13.96 -23.97
CA PRO A 190 -53.75 12.75 -23.32
C PRO A 190 -52.89 11.93 -24.32
N PRO A 191 -51.68 11.49 -23.91
CA PRO A 191 -50.78 10.74 -24.78
C PRO A 191 -51.34 9.35 -25.10
N ARG A 192 -50.97 8.81 -26.27
CA ARG A 192 -51.42 7.50 -26.76
C ARG A 192 -50.55 6.32 -26.29
N THR A 193 -49.35 6.63 -25.81
CA THR A 193 -48.36 5.70 -25.27
C THR A 193 -48.10 6.11 -23.83
N LEU A 194 -48.05 5.14 -22.92
CA LEU A 194 -47.76 5.34 -21.50
C LEU A 194 -46.44 4.64 -21.18
N ILE A 195 -45.51 5.35 -20.55
CA ILE A 195 -44.20 4.83 -20.19
C ILE A 195 -44.10 4.66 -18.67
N THR A 196 -43.60 3.52 -18.20
CA THR A 196 -43.28 3.32 -16.77
C THR A 196 -41.88 2.75 -16.63
N VAL A 197 -41.03 3.44 -15.87
CA VAL A 197 -39.65 3.04 -15.61
C VAL A 197 -39.55 2.44 -14.22
N GLN A 198 -38.93 1.26 -14.09
CA GLN A 198 -38.64 0.64 -12.79
C GLN A 198 -37.14 0.34 -12.69
N PRO A 199 -36.48 0.66 -11.56
CA PRO A 199 -37.01 1.25 -10.32
C PRO A 199 -37.17 2.79 -10.33
N GLY A 200 -36.77 3.48 -11.40
CA GLY A 200 -36.78 4.95 -11.46
C GLY A 200 -35.45 5.52 -10.96
N ASP A 201 -35.36 5.86 -9.68
CA ASP A 201 -34.10 6.31 -9.06
C ASP A 201 -33.20 5.12 -8.70
N LEU A 202 -31.91 5.21 -9.03
CA LEU A 202 -30.92 4.15 -8.78
C LEU A 202 -29.73 4.68 -7.99
N GLU A 203 -29.37 3.99 -6.91
CA GLU A 203 -28.07 4.14 -6.25
C GLU A 203 -27.12 3.05 -6.77
N VAL A 204 -26.02 3.43 -7.42
CA VAL A 204 -25.05 2.50 -8.02
C VAL A 204 -23.64 2.81 -7.53
N ILE A 205 -22.84 1.78 -7.29
CA ILE A 205 -21.44 1.97 -6.90
C ILE A 205 -20.65 2.46 -8.12
N LYS A 206 -19.74 3.40 -7.92
CA LYS A 206 -18.90 3.91 -9.00
C LYS A 206 -18.21 2.79 -9.78
N GLY A 207 -18.43 2.76 -11.10
CA GLY A 207 -17.89 1.74 -12.01
C GLY A 207 -18.81 0.53 -12.22
N ASP A 208 -19.93 0.43 -11.51
CA ASP A 208 -20.92 -0.62 -11.73
C ASP A 208 -21.91 -0.24 -12.84
N ASP A 209 -22.54 -1.27 -13.39
CA ASP A 209 -23.55 -1.13 -14.43
C ASP A 209 -24.91 -0.82 -13.81
N ALA A 210 -25.56 0.25 -14.27
CA ALA A 210 -26.90 0.62 -13.81
C ALA A 210 -27.94 0.04 -14.77
N THR A 211 -28.68 -0.97 -14.33
CA THR A 211 -29.70 -1.65 -15.15
C THR A 211 -31.11 -1.19 -14.77
N LEU A 212 -31.89 -0.78 -15.76
CA LEU A 212 -33.29 -0.37 -15.60
C LEU A 212 -34.20 -1.12 -16.57
N GLN A 213 -35.47 -1.23 -16.21
CA GLN A 213 -36.49 -1.84 -17.04
C GLN A 213 -37.56 -0.80 -17.41
N VAL A 214 -37.72 -0.58 -18.71
CA VAL A 214 -38.74 0.32 -19.25
C VAL A 214 -39.92 -0.51 -19.72
N HIS A 215 -41.10 -0.24 -19.19
CA HIS A 215 -42.35 -0.87 -19.60
C HIS A 215 -43.17 0.10 -20.46
N PHE A 216 -43.76 -0.41 -21.54
CA PHE A 216 -44.57 0.36 -22.49
C PHE A 216 -46.01 -0.13 -22.47
N ALA A 217 -46.97 0.78 -22.33
CA ALA A 217 -48.40 0.49 -22.42
C ALA A 217 -49.09 1.40 -23.45
N GLY A 218 -50.18 0.93 -24.08
CA GLY A 218 -50.86 1.67 -25.15
C GLY A 218 -50.29 1.36 -26.54
N ASP A 219 -50.04 2.38 -27.36
CA ASP A 219 -49.47 2.20 -28.71
C ASP A 219 -47.97 1.86 -28.63
N LYS A 220 -47.59 0.69 -29.16
CA LYS A 220 -46.24 0.12 -28.98
C LYS A 220 -45.22 0.78 -29.90
N PRO A 221 -44.25 1.52 -29.35
CA PRO A 221 -43.30 2.29 -30.14
C PRO A 221 -42.21 1.41 -30.74
N ARG A 222 -41.67 1.81 -31.90
CA ARG A 222 -40.53 1.14 -32.54
C ARG A 222 -39.18 1.68 -32.05
N ARG A 223 -39.15 2.91 -31.56
CA ARG A 223 -37.95 3.62 -31.11
C ARG A 223 -38.25 4.35 -29.82
N ALA A 224 -37.37 4.24 -28.84
CA ALA A 224 -37.34 5.04 -27.63
C ALA A 224 -36.10 5.93 -27.63
N ARG A 225 -36.18 7.06 -26.95
CA ARG A 225 -35.09 8.03 -26.86
C ARG A 225 -34.72 8.22 -25.40
N ILE A 226 -33.48 7.94 -25.04
CA ILE A 226 -32.96 8.18 -23.70
C ILE A 226 -32.27 9.53 -23.70
N GLU A 227 -32.77 10.44 -22.89
CA GLU A 227 -32.21 11.76 -22.68
C GLU A 227 -31.41 11.76 -21.37
N ARG A 228 -30.10 11.95 -21.44
CA ARG A 228 -29.20 11.98 -20.30
C ARG A 228 -28.60 13.36 -20.12
N ARG A 229 -28.53 13.87 -18.89
CA ARG A 229 -27.76 15.07 -18.57
C ARG A 229 -26.90 14.88 -17.31
N PRO A 230 -25.63 15.33 -17.33
CA PRO A 230 -24.75 15.19 -16.17
C PRO A 230 -25.10 16.13 -15.01
N SER A 231 -25.78 17.24 -15.26
CA SER A 231 -26.27 18.19 -14.25
C SER A 231 -27.48 18.94 -14.80
N ALA A 232 -28.28 19.56 -13.94
CA ALA A 232 -29.50 20.26 -14.32
C ALA A 232 -29.29 21.41 -15.33
N GLU A 233 -28.08 21.98 -15.37
CA GLU A 233 -27.70 23.08 -16.27
C GLU A 233 -27.06 22.61 -17.59
N ALA A 234 -26.78 21.31 -17.73
CA ALA A 234 -26.14 20.74 -18.92
C ALA A 234 -27.18 20.38 -20.00
N SER A 235 -26.73 20.36 -21.25
CA SER A 235 -27.55 19.89 -22.38
C SER A 235 -27.84 18.39 -22.30
N TYR A 236 -29.02 18.00 -22.77
CA TYR A 236 -29.39 16.59 -22.90
C TYR A 236 -28.58 15.93 -24.03
N GLN A 237 -27.89 14.86 -23.68
CA GLN A 237 -27.34 13.90 -24.63
C GLN A 237 -28.43 12.88 -24.93
N THR A 238 -28.60 12.58 -26.21
CA THR A 238 -29.69 11.74 -26.69
C THR A 238 -29.13 10.44 -27.25
N GLU A 239 -29.62 9.30 -26.75
CA GLU A 239 -29.32 7.98 -27.26
C GLU A 239 -30.61 7.33 -27.79
N GLU A 240 -30.57 6.78 -29.00
CA GLU A 240 -31.72 6.09 -29.59
C GLU A 240 -31.67 4.59 -29.25
N LEU A 241 -32.77 4.08 -28.69
CA LEU A 241 -32.97 2.68 -28.34
C LEU A 241 -34.00 2.06 -29.30
N VAL A 242 -33.65 0.94 -29.92
CA VAL A 242 -34.58 0.17 -30.76
C VAL A 242 -35.40 -0.75 -29.86
N VAL A 243 -36.72 -0.55 -29.83
CA VAL A 243 -37.64 -1.23 -28.88
C VAL A 243 -38.52 -2.29 -29.56
N ASP A 244 -38.50 -2.37 -30.89
CA ASP A 244 -39.18 -3.37 -31.75
C ASP A 244 -40.55 -3.89 -31.25
N ARG A 245 -41.42 -2.99 -30.78
CA ARG A 245 -42.78 -3.28 -30.25
C ARG A 245 -42.81 -4.25 -29.06
N ALA A 246 -41.74 -4.32 -28.28
CA ALA A 246 -41.71 -5.07 -27.03
C ALA A 246 -42.54 -4.39 -25.93
N ASP A 247 -43.06 -5.20 -24.99
CA ASP A 247 -43.78 -4.71 -23.80
C ASP A 247 -42.84 -4.15 -22.73
N SER A 248 -41.60 -4.64 -22.71
CA SER A 248 -40.53 -4.10 -21.85
C SER A 248 -39.17 -4.22 -22.50
N VAL A 249 -38.28 -3.25 -22.24
CA VAL A 249 -36.87 -3.31 -22.62
C VAL A 249 -36.00 -3.04 -21.41
N THR A 250 -34.97 -3.89 -21.25
CA THR A 250 -33.91 -3.68 -20.26
C THR A 250 -32.81 -2.84 -20.88
N TYR A 251 -32.49 -1.72 -20.25
CA TYR A 251 -31.36 -0.88 -20.64
C TYR A 251 -30.32 -0.87 -19.52
N THR A 252 -29.05 -1.00 -19.89
CA THR A 252 -27.94 -1.01 -18.95
C THR A 252 -26.99 0.12 -19.30
N PHE A 253 -26.77 1.05 -18.37
CA PHE A 253 -25.68 2.01 -18.46
C PHE A 253 -24.38 1.35 -18.02
N PRO A 254 -23.41 1.14 -18.92
CA PRO A 254 -22.16 0.49 -18.56
C PRO A 254 -21.27 1.42 -17.74
N GLN A 255 -20.63 0.88 -16.70
CA GLN A 255 -19.58 1.52 -15.90
C GLN A 255 -19.86 2.98 -15.51
N VAL A 256 -20.90 3.21 -14.69
CA VAL A 256 -21.31 4.57 -14.33
C VAL A 256 -20.28 5.24 -13.41
N GLN A 257 -19.63 6.32 -13.90
CA GLN A 257 -18.54 7.01 -13.19
C GLN A 257 -18.99 8.24 -12.38
N ARG A 258 -20.08 8.90 -12.80
CA ARG A 258 -20.60 10.14 -12.19
C ARG A 258 -22.12 10.09 -12.14
N SER A 259 -22.70 10.71 -11.13
CA SER A 259 -24.16 10.87 -11.04
C SER A 259 -24.69 11.65 -12.23
N PHE A 260 -25.86 11.27 -12.73
CA PHE A 260 -26.53 11.95 -13.84
C PHE A 260 -28.05 11.82 -13.71
N HIS A 261 -28.76 12.72 -14.37
CA HIS A 261 -30.22 12.62 -14.54
C HIS A 261 -30.55 12.04 -15.90
N TYR A 262 -31.63 11.25 -15.95
CA TYR A 262 -32.12 10.68 -17.19
C TYR A 262 -33.64 10.76 -17.28
N ALA A 263 -34.14 10.91 -18.51
CA ALA A 263 -35.53 10.80 -18.86
C ALA A 263 -35.66 9.96 -20.13
N ILE A 264 -36.79 9.28 -20.30
CA ILE A 264 -37.05 8.43 -21.45
C ILE A 264 -38.24 9.01 -22.20
N ALA A 265 -38.00 9.45 -23.43
CA ALA A 265 -39.01 10.02 -24.32
C ALA A 265 -39.39 9.01 -25.39
N VAL A 266 -40.68 8.71 -25.51
CA VAL A 266 -41.17 7.70 -26.47
C VAL A 266 -42.49 8.12 -27.09
N GLY A 267 -42.50 8.29 -28.41
CA GLY A 267 -43.68 8.74 -29.14
C GLY A 267 -44.13 10.12 -28.64
N ASP A 268 -45.33 10.16 -28.04
CA ASP A 268 -45.99 11.36 -27.53
C ASP A 268 -45.87 11.52 -25.99
N ASP A 269 -45.16 10.61 -25.30
CA ASP A 269 -45.01 10.62 -23.84
C ASP A 269 -43.53 10.73 -23.42
N ARG A 270 -43.31 11.34 -22.25
CA ARG A 270 -41.99 11.53 -21.66
C ARG A 270 -42.05 11.15 -20.18
N SER A 271 -41.18 10.24 -19.77
CA SER A 271 -41.12 9.83 -18.37
C SER A 271 -40.78 11.02 -17.47
N PRO A 272 -41.10 10.93 -16.16
CA PRO A 272 -40.46 11.76 -15.15
C PRO A 272 -38.93 11.66 -15.27
N GLU A 273 -38.26 12.68 -14.81
CA GLU A 273 -36.81 12.67 -14.71
C GLU A 273 -36.38 11.91 -13.45
N TYR A 274 -35.43 11.01 -13.62
CA TYR A 274 -34.89 10.16 -12.55
C TYR A 274 -33.40 10.45 -12.34
N GLU A 275 -32.90 10.20 -11.12
CA GLU A 275 -31.48 10.37 -10.76
C GLU A 275 -30.80 9.00 -10.64
N VAL A 276 -29.67 8.83 -11.34
CA VAL A 276 -28.71 7.77 -11.02
C VAL A 276 -27.64 8.39 -10.13
N ARG A 277 -27.65 8.02 -8.85
CA ARG A 277 -26.69 8.50 -7.86
C ARG A 277 -25.52 7.53 -7.74
N VAL A 278 -24.33 8.02 -8.03
CA VAL A 278 -23.10 7.26 -7.86
C VAL A 278 -22.60 7.35 -6.42
N ILE A 279 -22.37 6.19 -5.80
CA ILE A 279 -21.77 6.09 -4.47
C ILE A 279 -20.32 5.66 -4.63
N ASP A 280 -19.39 6.45 -4.10
CA ASP A 280 -18.00 6.03 -4.03
C ASP A 280 -17.83 4.84 -3.07
N PRO A 281 -17.13 3.77 -3.49
CA PRO A 281 -16.85 2.63 -2.63
C PRO A 281 -15.96 3.03 -1.43
N PRO A 282 -15.98 2.24 -0.33
CA PRO A 282 -15.05 2.45 0.76
C PRO A 282 -13.63 2.23 0.27
N ALA A 283 -12.75 3.19 0.51
CA ALA A 283 -11.35 3.17 0.09
C ALA A 283 -10.43 3.55 1.24
N VAL A 284 -9.22 2.97 1.25
CA VAL A 284 -8.15 3.34 2.19
C VAL A 284 -7.64 4.72 1.82
N LYS A 285 -7.80 5.68 2.73
CA LYS A 285 -7.33 7.06 2.56
C LYS A 285 -5.91 7.26 3.13
N ARG A 286 -5.63 6.60 4.26
CA ARG A 286 -4.31 6.60 4.89
C ARG A 286 -4.07 5.25 5.54
N LEU A 287 -2.84 4.77 5.43
CA LEU A 287 -2.38 3.55 6.06
C LEU A 287 -1.17 3.91 6.92
N ARG A 288 -1.22 3.59 8.21
CA ARG A 288 -0.09 3.75 9.12
C ARG A 288 0.34 2.39 9.63
N LEU A 289 1.62 2.09 9.46
CA LEU A 289 2.23 0.83 9.86
C LEU A 289 3.12 1.12 11.07
N HIS A 290 2.80 0.51 12.21
CA HIS A 290 3.60 0.57 13.43
C HIS A 290 4.36 -0.74 13.57
N TYR A 291 5.68 -0.67 13.42
CA TYR A 291 6.60 -1.80 13.53
C TYR A 291 7.14 -1.88 14.95
N GLN A 292 6.89 -3.02 15.59
CA GLN A 292 7.51 -3.42 16.86
C GLN A 292 8.46 -4.58 16.57
N TYR A 293 9.75 -4.27 16.54
CA TYR A 293 10.78 -5.27 16.24
C TYR A 293 10.95 -6.25 17.42
N PRO A 294 11.42 -7.48 17.15
CA PRO A 294 11.74 -8.44 18.20
C PRO A 294 12.77 -7.87 19.18
N ALA A 295 12.62 -8.21 20.47
CA ALA A 295 13.46 -7.68 21.54
C ALA A 295 14.97 -7.92 21.32
N TYR A 296 15.35 -9.04 20.69
CA TYR A 296 16.76 -9.39 20.42
C TYR A 296 17.45 -8.40 19.47
N SER A 297 16.69 -7.80 18.54
CA SER A 297 17.24 -6.87 17.55
C SER A 297 17.62 -5.50 18.12
N GLN A 298 17.08 -5.13 19.29
CA GLN A 298 17.24 -3.83 19.94
C GLN A 298 16.91 -2.61 19.04
N LEU A 299 16.19 -2.82 17.94
CA LEU A 299 15.78 -1.76 17.03
C LEU A 299 14.63 -0.94 17.64
N PRO A 300 14.64 0.40 17.50
CA PRO A 300 13.53 1.22 17.97
C PRO A 300 12.27 0.98 17.12
N ASP A 301 11.11 1.14 17.75
CA ASP A 301 9.82 1.11 17.05
C ASP A 301 9.82 2.12 15.90
N ARG A 302 9.31 1.68 14.74
CA ARG A 302 9.24 2.50 13.51
C ARG A 302 7.79 2.73 13.12
N ILE A 303 7.48 3.94 12.69
CA ILE A 303 6.15 4.30 12.15
C ILE A 303 6.33 4.71 10.70
N GLU A 304 5.51 4.15 9.82
CA GLU A 304 5.49 4.47 8.40
C GLU A 304 4.08 4.87 7.97
N GLU A 305 3.94 6.07 7.37
CA GLU A 305 2.62 6.64 7.01
C GLU A 305 2.37 6.73 5.49
N GLU A 306 3.42 6.57 4.67
CA GLU A 306 3.36 6.80 3.21
C GLU A 306 3.51 5.51 2.39
N GLY A 307 4.00 4.42 2.99
CA GLY A 307 4.16 3.11 2.37
C GLY A 307 3.13 2.10 2.87
N GLY A 308 2.72 1.19 1.99
CA GLY A 308 1.90 0.03 2.37
C GLY A 308 2.67 -1.29 2.32
N ASP A 309 3.80 -1.34 1.62
CA ASP A 309 4.63 -2.54 1.63
C ASP A 309 5.32 -2.69 2.99
N ILE A 310 5.26 -3.90 3.53
CA ILE A 310 5.79 -4.25 4.84
C ILE A 310 7.16 -4.89 4.65
N GLN A 311 8.19 -4.33 5.28
CA GLN A 311 9.53 -4.92 5.30
C GLN A 311 10.05 -5.00 6.74
N GLY A 312 10.42 -6.20 7.19
CA GLY A 312 10.89 -6.40 8.56
C GLY A 312 11.52 -7.77 8.80
N LEU A 313 12.07 -7.94 10.00
CA LEU A 313 12.63 -9.21 10.46
C LEU A 313 11.50 -10.20 10.77
N PRO A 314 11.74 -11.52 10.65
CA PRO A 314 10.80 -12.52 11.14
C PRO A 314 10.51 -12.29 12.63
N GLY A 315 9.25 -12.39 13.02
CA GLY A 315 8.78 -12.12 14.38
C GLY A 315 8.44 -10.66 14.68
N THR A 316 8.70 -9.72 13.76
CA THR A 316 8.28 -8.32 13.91
C THR A 316 6.76 -8.22 13.94
N ARG A 317 6.21 -7.55 14.95
CA ARG A 317 4.77 -7.30 15.07
C ARG A 317 4.43 -5.98 14.38
N VAL A 318 3.54 -6.05 13.39
CA VAL A 318 3.09 -4.87 12.65
C VAL A 318 1.64 -4.58 13.03
N ALA A 319 1.40 -3.40 13.60
CA ALA A 319 0.06 -2.88 13.85
C ALA A 319 -0.31 -1.87 12.76
N LEU A 320 -1.39 -2.17 12.04
CA LEU A 320 -1.91 -1.39 10.93
C LEU A 320 -3.06 -0.54 11.46
N GLU A 321 -2.93 0.78 11.30
CA GLU A 321 -4.01 1.73 11.48
C GLU A 321 -4.46 2.23 10.11
N VAL A 322 -5.65 1.82 9.72
CA VAL A 322 -6.25 2.10 8.42
C VAL A 322 -7.31 3.17 8.59
N ALA A 323 -7.16 4.32 7.92
CA ALA A 323 -8.19 5.35 7.86
C ALA A 323 -8.91 5.28 6.52
N ALA A 324 -10.22 5.02 6.53
CA ALA A 324 -11.06 4.99 5.33
C ALA A 324 -11.66 6.36 4.99
N ASN A 325 -12.11 6.53 3.75
CA ASN A 325 -12.85 7.71 3.30
C ASN A 325 -14.27 7.83 3.93
N LYS A 326 -14.81 6.74 4.50
CA LYS A 326 -16.16 6.63 5.04
C LYS A 326 -16.22 5.73 6.28
N PRO A 327 -17.27 5.83 7.12
CA PRO A 327 -17.49 4.92 8.24
C PRO A 327 -17.74 3.48 7.78
N LEU A 328 -17.10 2.53 8.44
CA LEU A 328 -17.09 1.12 8.06
C LEU A 328 -18.04 0.29 8.94
N SER A 329 -18.57 -0.82 8.40
CA SER A 329 -19.28 -1.85 9.16
C SER A 329 -18.41 -3.07 9.45
N LYS A 330 -17.52 -3.43 8.52
CA LYS A 330 -16.53 -4.50 8.65
C LYS A 330 -15.21 -4.08 7.97
N ALA A 331 -14.10 -4.43 8.60
CA ALA A 331 -12.78 -4.37 7.98
C ALA A 331 -12.01 -5.65 8.31
N THR A 332 -11.33 -6.20 7.32
CA THR A 332 -10.62 -7.46 7.44
C THR A 332 -9.29 -7.37 6.70
N LEU A 333 -8.22 -7.71 7.38
CA LEU A 333 -6.91 -7.91 6.78
C LEU A 333 -6.87 -9.31 6.19
N VAL A 334 -6.55 -9.43 4.90
CA VAL A 334 -6.43 -10.71 4.22
C VAL A 334 -4.99 -10.91 3.78
N LEU A 335 -4.38 -11.99 4.27
CA LEU A 335 -3.00 -12.40 4.00
C LEU A 335 -3.01 -13.57 3.02
N ASP A 336 -2.28 -13.44 1.91
CA ASP A 336 -2.13 -14.45 0.84
C ASP A 336 -3.45 -15.09 0.39
N ASP A 337 -4.55 -14.33 0.43
CA ASP A 337 -5.92 -14.78 0.11
C ASP A 337 -6.43 -16.00 0.92
N THR A 338 -5.73 -16.37 2.00
CA THR A 338 -6.01 -17.59 2.80
C THR A 338 -6.34 -17.28 4.24
N LEU A 339 -5.65 -16.32 4.86
CA LEU A 339 -5.81 -16.00 6.27
C LEU A 339 -6.45 -14.62 6.45
N SER A 340 -7.63 -14.61 7.08
CA SER A 340 -8.42 -13.39 7.30
C SER A 340 -8.43 -13.00 8.77
N ILE A 341 -7.94 -11.81 9.10
CA ILE A 341 -7.90 -11.26 10.46
C ILE A 341 -8.88 -10.10 10.55
N ALA A 342 -9.87 -10.21 11.44
CA ALA A 342 -10.85 -9.15 11.66
C ALA A 342 -10.18 -7.95 12.34
N ALA A 343 -10.37 -6.75 11.77
CA ALA A 343 -9.87 -5.51 12.35
C ALA A 343 -10.87 -4.94 13.36
N ARG A 344 -10.35 -4.29 14.41
CA ARG A 344 -11.16 -3.54 15.37
C ARG A 344 -11.53 -2.19 14.76
N LEU A 345 -12.83 -1.90 14.69
CA LEU A 345 -13.36 -0.67 14.08
C LEU A 345 -13.58 0.42 15.12
N ASP A 346 -13.26 1.66 14.72
CA ASP A 346 -13.58 2.89 15.42
C ASP A 346 -14.00 3.95 14.39
N GLY A 347 -15.30 3.97 14.07
CA GLY A 347 -15.91 4.86 13.08
C GLY A 347 -15.37 4.62 11.66
N ALA A 348 -14.48 5.50 11.20
CA ALA A 348 -13.81 5.42 9.90
C ALA A 348 -12.37 4.86 9.99
N THR A 349 -11.92 4.49 11.19
CA THR A 349 -10.60 3.91 11.41
C THR A 349 -10.72 2.42 11.76
N ALA A 350 -9.77 1.62 11.29
CA ALA A 350 -9.66 0.21 11.59
C ALA A 350 -8.25 -0.10 12.09
N ARG A 351 -8.14 -0.88 13.17
CA ARG A 351 -6.86 -1.31 13.75
C ARG A 351 -6.76 -2.83 13.75
N VAL A 352 -5.66 -3.35 13.23
CA VAL A 352 -5.35 -4.78 13.19
C VAL A 352 -3.86 -4.97 13.39
N ALA A 353 -3.45 -6.03 14.06
CA ALA A 353 -2.05 -6.35 14.23
C ALA A 353 -1.80 -7.81 13.85
N PHE A 354 -0.65 -8.07 13.24
CA PHE A 354 -0.19 -9.41 12.92
C PHE A 354 1.34 -9.48 13.05
N GLN A 355 1.88 -10.69 13.03
CA GLN A 355 3.31 -10.95 13.13
C GLN A 355 3.83 -11.41 11.77
N ILE A 356 4.97 -10.85 11.34
CA ILE A 356 5.63 -11.25 10.11
C ILE A 356 6.29 -12.62 10.32
N GLU A 357 5.89 -13.62 9.54
CA GLU A 357 6.49 -14.97 9.57
C GLU A 357 7.17 -15.32 8.25
N ARG A 358 6.56 -14.95 7.13
CA ARG A 358 7.03 -15.28 5.78
C ARG A 358 6.71 -14.17 4.80
N THR A 359 7.44 -14.17 3.68
CA THR A 359 7.18 -13.29 2.53
C THR A 359 5.82 -13.65 1.93
N GLY A 360 5.06 -12.63 1.51
CA GLY A 360 3.71 -12.79 0.99
C GLY A 360 3.11 -11.48 0.52
N ALA A 361 1.79 -11.43 0.39
CA ALA A 361 1.04 -10.23 0.08
C ALA A 361 -0.17 -10.10 0.99
N TYR A 362 -0.59 -8.85 1.23
CA TYR A 362 -1.80 -8.58 1.97
C TYR A 362 -2.65 -7.52 1.29
N HIS A 363 -3.94 -7.56 1.58
CA HIS A 363 -4.86 -6.50 1.19
C HIS A 363 -5.89 -6.28 2.30
N ILE A 364 -6.55 -5.13 2.28
CA ILE A 364 -7.54 -4.75 3.28
C ILE A 364 -8.92 -4.77 2.63
N ALA A 365 -9.74 -5.72 3.03
CA ALA A 365 -11.14 -5.81 2.63
C ALA A 365 -11.99 -4.90 3.51
N LEU A 366 -12.66 -3.93 2.90
CA LEU A 366 -13.51 -2.94 3.57
C LEU A 366 -14.96 -3.11 3.16
N VAL A 367 -15.87 -3.01 4.13
CA VAL A 367 -17.33 -2.97 3.92
C VAL A 367 -17.90 -1.75 4.63
N ASP A 368 -18.66 -0.93 3.91
CA ASP A 368 -19.32 0.24 4.48
C ASP A 368 -20.62 -0.14 5.23
N ARG A 369 -21.31 0.84 5.83
CA ARG A 369 -22.60 0.62 6.52
C ARG A 369 -23.77 0.29 5.59
N LYS A 370 -23.66 0.63 4.31
CA LYS A 370 -24.67 0.34 3.28
C LYS A 370 -24.45 -1.02 2.62
N GLY A 371 -23.37 -1.74 2.96
CA GLY A 371 -23.01 -3.04 2.41
C GLY A 371 -22.13 -2.98 1.16
N ALA A 372 -21.66 -1.81 0.73
CA ALA A 372 -20.73 -1.68 -0.38
C ALA A 372 -19.33 -2.15 0.02
N THR A 373 -18.69 -2.93 -0.85
CA THR A 373 -17.35 -3.47 -0.64
C THR A 373 -16.30 -2.73 -1.47
N ASN A 374 -15.05 -2.71 -1.01
CA ASN A 374 -13.93 -2.29 -1.83
C ASN A 374 -13.60 -3.38 -2.88
N ARG A 375 -14.06 -3.21 -4.13
CA ARG A 375 -13.97 -4.23 -5.19
C ARG A 375 -12.54 -4.54 -5.65
N ASP A 376 -11.67 -3.53 -5.66
CA ASP A 376 -10.29 -3.67 -6.12
C ASP A 376 -9.33 -3.15 -5.04
N PRO A 377 -9.13 -3.93 -3.97
CA PRO A 377 -8.27 -3.52 -2.88
C PRO A 377 -6.81 -3.52 -3.32
N ILE A 378 -6.07 -2.48 -2.93
CA ILE A 378 -4.64 -2.38 -3.17
C ILE A 378 -3.95 -3.57 -2.48
N ARG A 379 -3.17 -4.33 -3.24
CA ARG A 379 -2.33 -5.42 -2.75
C ARG A 379 -0.96 -4.86 -2.42
N TYR A 380 -0.52 -5.11 -1.19
CA TYR A 380 0.78 -4.71 -0.66
C TYR A 380 1.65 -5.94 -0.45
N ALA A 381 2.96 -5.80 -0.64
CA ALA A 381 3.92 -6.87 -0.43
C ALA A 381 4.36 -6.94 1.03
N ILE A 382 4.64 -8.15 1.52
CA ILE A 382 5.32 -8.42 2.78
C ILE A 382 6.66 -9.05 2.42
N GLN A 383 7.75 -8.39 2.75
CA GLN A 383 9.11 -8.87 2.54
C GLN A 383 9.79 -9.15 3.89
N VAL A 384 10.20 -10.40 4.08
CA VAL A 384 11.01 -10.78 5.24
C VAL A 384 12.47 -10.55 4.91
N ARG A 385 13.15 -9.78 5.76
CA ARG A 385 14.62 -9.69 5.75
C ARG A 385 15.15 -10.77 6.69
N GLU A 386 15.86 -11.73 6.13
CA GLU A 386 16.50 -12.79 6.92
C GLU A 386 17.66 -12.21 7.72
N ASP A 387 17.81 -12.75 8.93
CA ASP A 387 18.89 -12.48 9.87
C ASP A 387 20.17 -13.16 9.42
N GLN A 388 21.32 -12.50 9.54
CA GLN A 388 22.59 -13.06 9.11
C GLN A 388 23.23 -13.86 10.23
N LYS A 389 23.91 -14.94 9.87
CA LYS A 389 24.69 -15.72 10.84
C LYS A 389 25.96 -14.95 11.24
N PRO A 390 26.43 -15.12 12.48
CA PRO A 390 27.63 -14.46 12.95
C PRO A 390 28.86 -14.93 12.16
N VAL A 391 29.83 -14.04 11.98
CA VAL A 391 31.10 -14.32 11.33
C VAL A 391 32.18 -14.38 12.40
N VAL A 392 32.99 -15.44 12.40
CA VAL A 392 34.10 -15.59 13.35
C VAL A 392 35.40 -15.94 12.63
N ALA A 393 36.47 -15.26 12.98
CA ALA A 393 37.80 -15.44 12.42
C ALA A 393 38.84 -15.55 13.53
N ILE A 394 39.75 -16.52 13.41
CA ILE A 394 40.91 -16.65 14.28
C ILE A 394 42.02 -15.81 13.64
N VAL A 395 42.47 -14.78 14.37
CA VAL A 395 43.51 -13.84 13.95
C VAL A 395 44.90 -14.38 14.28
N ASP A 396 45.04 -15.00 15.45
CA ASP A 396 46.30 -15.57 15.95
C ASP A 396 46.02 -16.95 16.55
N PRO A 397 46.70 -18.03 16.10
CA PRO A 397 47.76 -18.04 15.09
C PRO A 397 47.26 -17.84 13.64
N GLY A 398 45.96 -18.06 13.36
CA GLY A 398 45.35 -17.79 12.05
C GLY A 398 45.88 -18.64 10.88
N ARG A 399 46.64 -19.69 11.18
CA ARG A 399 47.24 -20.65 10.23
C ARG A 399 47.52 -21.97 10.94
N ASP A 400 47.80 -23.00 10.16
CA ASP A 400 48.36 -24.23 10.71
C ASP A 400 49.76 -23.95 11.25
N SER A 401 50.04 -24.41 12.47
CA SER A 401 51.31 -24.17 13.15
C SER A 401 51.68 -25.32 14.08
N ASP A 402 52.94 -25.38 14.47
CA ASP A 402 53.38 -26.33 15.48
C ASP A 402 53.10 -25.80 16.90
N LEU A 403 52.93 -26.72 17.85
CA LEU A 403 52.74 -26.40 19.25
C LEU A 403 54.06 -25.90 19.86
N PRO A 404 54.02 -24.80 20.66
CA PRO A 404 55.18 -24.37 21.41
C PRO A 404 55.49 -25.38 22.54
N GLU A 405 56.75 -25.43 22.98
CA GLU A 405 57.19 -26.31 24.08
C GLU A 405 56.40 -26.10 25.37
N SER A 406 55.96 -24.85 25.63
CA SER A 406 55.13 -24.51 26.79
C SER A 406 53.72 -25.11 26.75
N LEU A 407 53.28 -25.69 25.62
CA LEU A 407 51.92 -26.18 25.37
C LEU A 407 50.83 -25.13 25.61
N LYS A 408 51.17 -23.84 25.61
CA LYS A 408 50.25 -22.73 25.80
C LYS A 408 50.13 -21.94 24.50
N VAL A 409 48.95 -21.97 23.89
CA VAL A 409 48.68 -21.26 22.64
C VAL A 409 47.80 -20.05 22.92
N LEU A 410 48.27 -18.87 22.52
CA LEU A 410 47.46 -17.66 22.56
C LEU A 410 46.49 -17.67 21.38
N LEU A 411 45.20 -17.78 21.67
CA LEU A 411 44.13 -17.67 20.69
C LEU A 411 43.60 -16.24 20.69
N LYS A 412 43.81 -15.53 19.58
CA LYS A 412 43.11 -14.26 19.31
C LYS A 412 42.10 -14.48 18.20
N ALA A 413 40.87 -14.05 18.44
CA ALA A 413 39.81 -14.16 17.46
C ALA A 413 38.88 -12.95 17.50
N GLU A 414 38.18 -12.76 16.40
CA GLU A 414 37.19 -11.72 16.22
C GLU A 414 35.89 -12.38 15.78
N ALA A 415 34.81 -12.09 16.49
CA ALA A 415 33.46 -12.50 16.12
C ALA A 415 32.60 -11.25 15.90
N SER A 416 31.84 -11.21 14.82
CA SER A 416 31.00 -10.09 14.43
C SER A 416 29.64 -10.56 13.96
N ASP A 417 28.60 -9.82 14.33
CA ASP A 417 27.21 -10.07 13.97
C ASP A 417 26.45 -8.75 13.76
N ASP A 418 25.34 -8.77 13.02
CA ASP A 418 24.54 -7.57 12.79
C ASP A 418 23.77 -7.11 14.04
N PHE A 419 23.41 -8.03 14.94
CA PHE A 419 22.75 -7.74 16.21
C PHE A 419 23.65 -7.94 17.42
N SER A 420 24.05 -9.17 17.73
CA SER A 420 24.89 -9.47 18.89
C SER A 420 25.35 -10.92 18.86
N VAL A 421 26.63 -11.13 19.14
CA VAL A 421 27.19 -12.45 19.43
C VAL A 421 26.89 -12.79 20.88
N GLU A 422 26.12 -13.87 21.13
CA GLU A 422 25.70 -14.29 22.47
C GLU A 422 26.73 -15.24 23.10
N GLU A 423 27.27 -16.18 22.32
CA GLU A 423 28.21 -17.18 22.81
C GLU A 423 29.30 -17.45 21.76
N VAL A 424 30.55 -17.60 22.21
CA VAL A 424 31.63 -18.15 21.39
C VAL A 424 32.23 -19.35 22.09
N ALA A 425 32.40 -20.45 21.35
CA ALA A 425 32.98 -21.68 21.85
C ALA A 425 34.15 -22.14 20.98
N LEU A 426 35.23 -22.56 21.64
CA LEU A 426 36.32 -23.30 21.03
C LEU A 426 35.91 -24.78 20.91
N VAL A 427 35.87 -25.26 19.68
CA VAL A 427 35.67 -26.68 19.38
C VAL A 427 36.99 -27.23 18.90
N TYR A 428 37.45 -28.31 19.52
CA TYR A 428 38.67 -28.98 19.11
C TYR A 428 38.58 -30.48 19.24
N ARG A 429 39.39 -31.19 18.46
CA ARG A 429 39.59 -32.63 18.57
C ARG A 429 41.07 -32.97 18.43
N VAL A 430 41.53 -33.94 19.21
CA VAL A 430 42.87 -34.51 19.10
C VAL A 430 42.77 -35.74 18.21
N ASN A 431 43.48 -35.76 17.08
CA ASN A 431 43.45 -36.83 16.09
C ASN A 431 42.01 -37.22 15.72
N ASN A 432 41.65 -38.51 15.84
CA ASN A 432 40.31 -39.03 15.60
C ASN A 432 39.49 -39.21 16.90
N GLY A 433 39.85 -38.49 17.96
CA GLY A 433 39.12 -38.48 19.22
C GLY A 433 37.77 -37.75 19.15
N SER A 434 37.05 -37.75 20.27
CA SER A 434 35.79 -37.01 20.43
C SER A 434 36.02 -35.49 20.36
N GLU A 435 35.13 -34.77 19.69
CA GLU A 435 35.11 -33.31 19.73
C GLU A 435 34.81 -32.80 21.14
N GLN A 436 35.62 -31.86 21.60
CA GLN A 436 35.47 -31.15 22.86
C GLN A 436 35.01 -29.72 22.55
N ARG A 437 33.95 -29.28 23.23
CA ARG A 437 33.43 -27.91 23.11
C ARG A 437 33.66 -27.16 24.41
N ARG A 438 34.37 -26.04 24.35
CA ARG A 438 34.67 -25.18 25.48
C ARG A 438 34.17 -23.77 25.22
N ALA A 439 33.19 -23.31 26.00
CA ALA A 439 32.72 -21.94 25.94
C ALA A 439 33.82 -20.97 26.40
N LEU A 440 34.02 -19.88 25.64
CA LEU A 440 34.94 -18.81 25.97
C LEU A 440 34.18 -17.66 26.64
N PRO A 441 34.72 -17.06 27.71
CA PRO A 441 34.05 -15.94 28.37
C PRO A 441 34.07 -14.71 27.46
N ILE A 442 32.88 -14.23 27.10
CA ILE A 442 32.71 -13.01 26.29
C ILE A 442 31.62 -12.11 26.89
N ASN A 443 31.66 -10.83 26.55
CA ASN A 443 30.56 -9.92 26.81
C ASN A 443 29.73 -9.78 25.51
N PRO A 444 28.42 -10.10 25.52
CA PRO A 444 27.60 -10.05 24.31
C PRO A 444 27.55 -8.65 23.69
N GLN A 445 28.06 -8.54 22.46
CA GLN A 445 28.11 -7.31 21.66
C GLN A 445 28.10 -7.66 20.17
N ARG A 446 27.91 -6.66 19.30
CA ARG A 446 27.99 -6.83 17.83
C ARG A 446 29.36 -7.29 17.36
N GLU A 447 30.41 -6.78 17.98
CA GLU A 447 31.80 -7.13 17.69
C GLU A 447 32.47 -7.54 19.00
N VAL A 448 33.08 -8.72 19.00
CA VAL A 448 33.70 -9.32 20.17
C VAL A 448 35.13 -9.72 19.82
N LEU A 449 36.08 -9.11 20.53
CA LEU A 449 37.48 -9.48 20.49
C LEU A 449 37.77 -10.50 21.60
N ILE A 450 38.29 -11.64 21.21
CA ILE A 450 38.59 -12.77 22.09
C ILE A 450 40.10 -12.87 22.21
N SER A 451 40.58 -12.96 23.45
CA SER A 451 41.98 -13.27 23.77
C SER A 451 41.99 -14.34 24.85
N HIS A 452 42.35 -15.56 24.49
CA HIS A 452 42.33 -16.70 25.40
C HIS A 452 43.66 -17.46 25.33
N ILE A 453 44.27 -17.72 26.49
CA ILE A 453 45.42 -18.61 26.57
C ILE A 453 44.88 -20.03 26.70
N TRP A 454 45.05 -20.81 25.65
CA TRP A 454 44.67 -22.21 25.61
C TRP A 454 45.82 -23.07 26.15
N ASP A 455 45.63 -23.57 27.37
CA ASP A 455 46.56 -24.50 28.01
C ASP A 455 46.23 -25.95 27.60
N LEU A 456 47.18 -26.59 26.91
CA LEU A 456 47.10 -27.97 26.42
C LEU A 456 47.92 -28.95 27.25
N SER A 457 48.56 -28.52 28.34
CA SER A 457 49.38 -29.39 29.20
C SER A 457 48.59 -30.58 29.78
N ALA A 458 47.30 -30.38 30.06
CA ALA A 458 46.41 -31.42 30.57
C ALA A 458 45.91 -32.42 29.49
N ALA A 459 46.15 -32.14 28.20
CA ALA A 459 45.60 -32.94 27.10
C ALA A 459 46.38 -34.25 26.83
N ASN A 460 47.43 -34.53 27.60
CA ASN A 460 48.26 -35.74 27.52
C ASN A 460 48.66 -36.10 26.07
N LEU A 461 49.08 -35.07 25.33
CA LEU A 461 49.43 -35.14 23.92
C LEU A 461 50.71 -35.95 23.74
N LEU A 462 50.74 -36.76 22.69
CA LEU A 462 51.94 -37.42 22.22
C LEU A 462 52.55 -36.60 21.07
N PRO A 463 53.87 -36.64 20.88
CA PRO A 463 54.51 -36.10 19.69
C PRO A 463 53.80 -36.58 18.41
N GLU A 464 53.80 -35.79 17.34
CA GLU A 464 53.02 -35.91 16.10
C GLU A 464 51.49 -35.84 16.21
N ASP A 465 50.92 -35.71 17.42
CA ASP A 465 49.48 -35.51 17.54
C ASP A 465 49.03 -34.22 16.84
N ARG A 466 47.88 -34.30 16.18
CA ARG A 466 47.25 -33.18 15.47
C ARG A 466 45.99 -32.76 16.16
N ILE A 467 45.95 -31.51 16.57
CA ILE A 467 44.78 -30.87 17.17
C ILE A 467 44.09 -30.05 16.11
N TYR A 468 42.91 -30.49 15.70
CA TYR A 468 42.06 -29.74 14.80
C TYR A 468 41.16 -28.85 15.64
N TYR A 469 41.13 -27.56 15.35
CA TYR A 469 40.33 -26.61 16.12
C TYR A 469 39.68 -25.54 15.25
N HIS A 470 38.51 -25.09 15.68
CA HIS A 470 37.78 -23.97 15.11
C HIS A 470 36.97 -23.27 16.20
N LEU A 471 36.54 -22.05 15.92
CA LEU A 471 35.61 -21.32 16.78
C LEU A 471 34.21 -21.36 16.20
N GLU A 472 33.24 -21.45 17.11
CA GLU A 472 31.82 -21.38 16.80
C GLU A 472 31.23 -20.17 17.52
N ALA A 473 30.54 -19.30 16.79
CA ALA A 473 29.82 -18.17 17.34
C ALA A 473 28.31 -18.43 17.20
N LEU A 474 27.55 -18.09 18.23
CA LEU A 474 26.09 -18.10 18.23
C LEU A 474 25.58 -16.66 18.35
N ASP A 475 24.56 -16.34 17.57
CA ASP A 475 23.84 -15.06 17.67
C ASP A 475 22.84 -15.08 18.84
N ASN A 476 22.08 -13.99 18.97
CA ASN A 476 21.03 -13.83 19.95
C ASN A 476 19.61 -14.06 19.40
N ASN A 477 19.45 -14.74 18.24
CA ASN A 477 18.15 -14.91 17.59
C ASN A 477 17.25 -15.88 18.36
N GLN A 478 16.17 -15.35 18.94
CA GLN A 478 15.20 -16.12 19.74
C GLN A 478 13.96 -16.56 18.95
N VAL A 479 13.78 -16.09 17.71
CA VAL A 479 12.55 -16.33 16.92
C VAL A 479 12.69 -17.63 16.12
N ALA A 480 13.76 -17.77 15.35
CA ALA A 480 14.06 -19.00 14.60
C ALA A 480 14.97 -19.96 15.39
N GLY A 481 15.53 -19.48 16.51
CA GLY A 481 16.60 -20.12 17.27
C GLY A 481 17.98 -19.56 16.87
N PRO A 482 18.99 -19.69 17.74
CA PRO A 482 20.29 -19.06 17.52
C PRO A 482 20.95 -19.60 16.25
N GLN A 483 21.37 -18.72 15.35
CA GLN A 483 22.16 -19.13 14.20
C GLN A 483 23.63 -19.31 14.58
N LYS A 484 24.29 -20.21 13.86
CA LYS A 484 25.66 -20.62 14.13
C LYS A 484 26.61 -20.20 13.02
N GLY A 485 27.61 -19.42 13.39
CA GLY A 485 28.81 -19.11 12.62
C GLY A 485 29.96 -20.03 12.96
N GLN A 486 30.76 -20.42 11.98
CA GLN A 486 31.97 -21.22 12.19
C GLN A 486 33.18 -20.58 11.51
N SER A 487 34.32 -20.59 12.20
CA SER A 487 35.59 -20.15 11.62
C SER A 487 36.14 -21.19 10.67
N ARG A 488 37.21 -20.82 9.94
CA ARG A 488 38.08 -21.82 9.33
C ARG A 488 38.66 -22.72 10.42
N GLN A 489 38.82 -23.99 10.08
CA GLN A 489 39.48 -24.98 10.92
C GLN A 489 40.98 -24.91 10.68
N TYR A 490 41.76 -24.91 11.76
CA TYR A 490 43.21 -24.92 11.73
C TYR A 490 43.75 -26.15 12.46
N VAL A 491 45.03 -26.45 12.23
CA VAL A 491 45.73 -27.58 12.81
C VAL A 491 46.91 -27.12 13.64
N LEU A 492 46.96 -27.57 14.90
CA LEU A 492 48.16 -27.52 15.72
C LEU A 492 48.80 -28.91 15.73
N ARG A 493 50.06 -29.02 15.32
CA ARG A 493 50.81 -30.27 15.35
C ARG A 493 51.80 -30.24 16.51
N PHE A 494 51.91 -31.32 17.26
CA PHE A 494 53.02 -31.49 18.20
C PHE A 494 54.24 -32.02 17.43
N PRO A 495 55.38 -31.29 17.32
CA PRO A 495 56.57 -31.82 16.66
C PRO A 495 57.03 -33.15 17.25
N SER A 496 57.71 -33.97 16.44
CA SER A 496 58.32 -35.20 16.95
C SER A 496 59.49 -34.89 17.90
N LEU A 497 59.80 -35.80 18.83
CA LEU A 497 61.01 -35.66 19.65
C LEU A 497 62.28 -35.58 18.78
N TYR A 498 62.31 -36.24 17.63
CA TYR A 498 63.44 -36.16 16.71
C TYR A 498 63.63 -34.75 16.13
N GLU A 499 62.55 -34.09 15.72
CA GLU A 499 62.60 -32.72 15.21
C GLU A 499 63.09 -31.75 16.30
N LEU A 500 62.53 -31.84 17.51
CA LEU A 500 62.93 -31.00 18.64
C LEU A 500 64.42 -31.18 19.00
N TYR A 501 64.89 -32.43 19.10
CA TYR A 501 66.29 -32.70 19.41
C TYR A 501 67.23 -32.36 18.24
N SER A 502 66.78 -32.51 16.99
CA SER A 502 67.61 -32.19 15.83
C SER A 502 67.84 -30.68 15.68
N GLU A 503 66.85 -29.85 15.99
CA GLU A 503 67.02 -28.40 16.00
C GLU A 503 68.00 -27.96 17.09
N ALA A 504 67.84 -28.51 18.31
CA ALA A 504 68.76 -28.25 19.41
C ALA A 504 70.20 -28.73 19.10
N ASP A 505 70.35 -29.91 18.49
CA ASP A 505 71.65 -30.48 18.12
C ASP A 505 72.36 -29.65 17.04
N GLN A 506 71.61 -29.11 16.06
CA GLN A 506 72.16 -28.22 15.03
C GLN A 506 72.66 -26.91 15.64
N ALA A 507 71.88 -26.28 16.53
CA ALA A 507 72.31 -25.06 17.21
C ALA A 507 73.59 -25.28 18.04
N GLN A 508 73.70 -26.41 18.73
CA GLN A 508 74.90 -26.77 19.49
C GLN A 508 76.11 -27.08 18.58
N GLU A 509 75.90 -27.73 17.43
CA GLU A 509 76.95 -27.97 16.44
C GLU A 509 77.48 -26.65 15.86
N GLU A 510 76.59 -25.71 15.54
CA GLU A 510 76.99 -24.38 15.06
C GLU A 510 77.85 -23.65 16.11
N GLN A 511 77.46 -23.70 17.39
CA GLN A 511 78.26 -23.14 18.49
C GLN A 511 79.62 -23.83 18.65
N LEU A 512 79.69 -25.16 18.62
CA LEU A 512 80.94 -25.93 18.70
C LEU A 512 81.87 -25.63 17.52
N SER A 513 81.33 -25.61 16.29
CA SER A 513 82.10 -25.29 15.09
C SER A 513 82.68 -23.87 15.14
N SER A 514 81.92 -22.90 15.67
CA SER A 514 82.39 -21.53 15.89
C SER A 514 83.55 -21.49 16.90
N LEU A 515 83.49 -22.28 17.96
CA LEU A 515 84.59 -22.40 18.93
C LEU A 515 85.83 -23.07 18.34
N ASP A 516 85.67 -24.12 17.54
CA ASP A 516 86.76 -24.80 16.83
C ASP A 516 87.48 -23.86 15.84
N GLU A 517 86.73 -23.03 15.11
CA GLU A 517 87.29 -22.02 14.21
C GLU A 517 88.12 -21.00 15.00
N LEU A 518 87.58 -20.48 16.12
CA LEU A 518 88.30 -19.56 17.01
C LEU A 518 89.53 -20.21 17.68
N ALA A 519 89.49 -21.51 17.96
CA ALA A 519 90.65 -22.27 18.46
C ALA A 519 91.76 -22.33 17.41
N ALA A 520 91.39 -22.75 16.19
CA ALA A 520 92.32 -22.92 15.07
C ALA A 520 92.98 -21.60 14.65
N GLU A 521 92.21 -20.51 14.59
CA GLU A 521 92.75 -19.17 14.32
C GLU A 521 93.81 -18.76 15.35
N GLY A 522 93.50 -18.98 16.63
CA GLY A 522 94.45 -18.64 17.67
C GLY A 522 95.70 -19.52 17.66
N GLN A 523 95.62 -20.80 17.28
CA GLN A 523 96.81 -21.63 17.06
C GLN A 523 97.69 -21.06 15.93
N ALA A 524 97.09 -20.61 14.82
CA ALA A 524 97.83 -19.99 13.72
C ALA A 524 98.51 -18.68 14.15
N HIS A 525 97.81 -17.84 14.92
CA HIS A 525 98.39 -16.61 15.49
C HIS A 525 99.52 -16.90 16.47
N GLN A 526 99.42 -17.99 17.25
CA GLN A 526 100.48 -18.43 18.15
C GLN A 526 101.78 -18.73 17.41
N GLU A 527 101.69 -19.55 16.36
CA GLU A 527 102.83 -19.92 15.53
C GLU A 527 103.46 -18.69 14.86
N TYR A 528 102.63 -17.73 14.45
CA TYR A 528 103.11 -16.47 13.90
C TYR A 528 103.87 -15.62 14.93
N ILE A 529 103.30 -15.44 16.13
CA ILE A 529 103.93 -14.66 17.21
C ILE A 529 105.27 -15.27 17.62
N GLU A 530 105.35 -16.60 17.70
CA GLU A 530 106.60 -17.31 17.99
C GLU A 530 107.63 -17.16 16.85
N ARG A 531 107.19 -17.16 15.58
CA ARG A 531 108.05 -16.87 14.42
C ARG A 531 108.62 -15.45 14.50
N VAL A 532 107.78 -14.45 14.76
CA VAL A 532 108.18 -13.05 14.92
C VAL A 532 109.15 -12.89 16.09
N ARG A 533 108.89 -13.55 17.23
CA ARG A 533 109.79 -13.55 18.39
C ARG A 533 111.17 -14.13 18.05
N ARG A 534 111.24 -15.25 17.32
CA ARG A 534 112.51 -15.86 16.90
C ARG A 534 113.29 -14.99 15.94
N GLU A 535 112.60 -14.22 15.11
CA GLU A 535 113.23 -13.25 14.18
C GLU A 535 113.78 -12.05 14.94
N LEU A 536 113.04 -11.46 15.89
CA LEU A 536 113.51 -10.42 16.82
C LEU A 536 114.76 -10.84 17.62
N LEU A 537 114.90 -12.12 17.97
CA LEU A 537 116.10 -12.63 18.64
C LEU A 537 117.32 -12.73 17.71
N LYS A 538 117.11 -12.75 16.39
CA LYS A 538 118.16 -12.86 15.36
C LYS A 538 118.53 -11.52 14.73
N SER A 539 117.58 -10.60 14.59
CA SER A 539 117.75 -9.28 13.98
C SER A 539 117.47 -8.17 15.00
N GLU A 540 118.29 -7.11 14.99
CA GLU A 540 118.14 -5.98 15.93
C GLU A 540 116.89 -5.11 15.64
N GLU A 541 116.24 -5.23 14.48
CA GLU A 541 115.01 -4.48 14.14
C GLU A 541 114.02 -5.32 13.31
N LEU A 542 112.72 -5.05 13.45
CA LEU A 542 111.65 -5.63 12.63
C LEU A 542 111.46 -4.82 11.33
N SER A 543 111.14 -5.50 10.23
CA SER A 543 110.69 -4.80 9.02
C SER A 543 109.33 -4.13 9.25
N TRP A 544 109.05 -3.08 8.48
CA TRP A 544 107.76 -2.39 8.53
C TRP A 544 106.57 -3.33 8.22
N GLU A 545 106.77 -4.27 7.31
CA GLU A 545 105.77 -5.28 6.94
C GLU A 545 105.45 -6.21 8.12
N GLN A 546 106.48 -6.77 8.78
CA GLN A 546 106.31 -7.61 9.97
C GLN A 546 105.67 -6.87 11.14
N LYS A 547 106.01 -5.58 11.35
CA LYS A 547 105.39 -4.75 12.39
C LYS A 547 103.89 -4.60 12.15
N LYS A 548 103.50 -4.32 10.90
CA LYS A 548 102.09 -4.16 10.52
C LYS A 548 101.32 -5.48 10.61
N GLU A 549 101.93 -6.59 10.20
CA GLU A 549 101.32 -7.93 10.29
C GLU A 549 101.19 -8.41 11.75
N LEU A 550 102.16 -8.06 12.62
CA LEU A 550 102.04 -8.27 14.07
C LEU A 550 100.90 -7.43 14.66
N GLU A 551 100.82 -6.14 14.34
CA GLU A 551 99.72 -5.27 14.79
C GLU A 551 98.34 -5.81 14.37
N SER A 552 98.19 -6.28 13.12
CA SER A 552 96.93 -6.89 12.67
C SER A 552 96.62 -8.21 13.38
N THR A 553 97.64 -9.03 13.66
CA THR A 553 97.45 -10.30 14.37
C THR A 553 97.03 -10.06 15.83
N LEU A 554 97.62 -9.06 16.50
CA LEU A 554 97.22 -8.69 17.86
C LEU A 554 95.82 -8.09 17.91
N ALA A 555 95.41 -7.34 16.88
CA ALA A 555 94.03 -6.88 16.76
C ALA A 555 93.06 -8.06 16.56
N ALA A 556 93.42 -9.04 15.72
CA ALA A 556 92.63 -10.26 15.54
C ALA A 556 92.51 -11.08 16.83
N GLU A 557 93.60 -11.22 17.60
CA GLU A 557 93.57 -11.86 18.93
C GLU A 557 92.66 -11.14 19.93
N ALA A 558 92.60 -9.81 19.88
CA ALA A 558 91.70 -9.03 20.72
C ALA A 558 90.21 -9.28 20.38
N GLU A 559 89.87 -9.33 19.09
CA GLU A 559 88.50 -9.65 18.65
C GLU A 559 88.14 -11.11 18.94
N ARG A 560 89.07 -12.05 18.75
CA ARG A 560 88.90 -13.46 19.09
C ARG A 560 88.61 -13.66 20.57
N ALA A 561 89.33 -12.96 21.45
CA ALA A 561 89.07 -12.98 22.89
C ALA A 561 87.67 -12.47 23.25
N ARG A 562 87.17 -11.43 22.56
CA ARG A 562 85.80 -10.94 22.73
C ARG A 562 84.74 -11.91 22.20
N ALA A 563 85.00 -12.56 21.07
CA ALA A 563 84.08 -13.56 20.52
C ALA A 563 83.89 -14.74 21.48
N VAL A 564 84.98 -15.19 22.12
CA VAL A 564 84.91 -16.22 23.17
C VAL A 564 84.13 -15.74 24.40
N GLU A 565 84.27 -14.46 24.78
CA GLU A 565 83.51 -13.85 25.88
C GLU A 565 81.99 -13.79 25.59
N GLU A 566 81.62 -13.42 24.36
CA GLU A 566 80.22 -13.38 23.92
C GLU A 566 79.58 -14.77 23.92
N LEU A 567 80.30 -15.78 23.43
CA LEU A 567 79.86 -17.18 23.48
C LEU A 567 79.72 -17.69 24.92
N ALA A 568 80.63 -17.31 25.81
CA ALA A 568 80.53 -17.66 27.24
C ALA A 568 79.28 -17.04 27.90
N ALA A 569 78.97 -15.77 27.59
CA ALA A 569 77.78 -15.09 28.11
C ALA A 569 76.47 -15.67 27.54
N GLU A 570 76.46 -16.09 26.27
CA GLU A 570 75.31 -16.78 25.67
C GLU A 570 75.07 -18.15 26.32
N LEU A 571 76.14 -18.87 26.63
CA LEU A 571 76.08 -20.14 27.37
C LEU A 571 75.50 -19.93 28.78
N GLU A 572 75.97 -18.91 29.52
CA GLU A 572 75.46 -18.58 30.86
C GLU A 572 73.97 -18.23 30.83
N LYS A 573 73.53 -17.42 29.87
CA LYS A 573 72.11 -17.09 29.68
C LYS A 573 71.26 -18.34 29.38
N THR A 574 71.83 -19.30 28.65
CA THR A 574 71.17 -20.57 28.35
C THR A 574 71.02 -21.42 29.61
N ILE A 575 72.05 -21.47 30.47
CA ILE A 575 72.02 -22.14 31.78
C ILE A 575 70.93 -21.53 32.67
N ASP A 576 70.88 -20.21 32.80
CA ASP A 576 69.87 -19.49 33.59
C ASP A 576 68.45 -19.80 33.11
N SER A 577 68.23 -19.78 31.79
CA SER A 577 66.92 -20.07 31.19
C SER A 577 66.47 -21.51 31.50
N MET A 578 67.39 -22.48 31.41
CA MET A 578 67.11 -23.87 31.75
C MET A 578 66.81 -24.08 33.24
N GLN A 579 67.45 -23.29 34.12
CA GLN A 579 67.23 -23.34 35.55
C GLN A 579 65.87 -22.74 35.94
N ASP A 580 65.49 -21.61 35.35
CA ASP A 580 64.19 -20.95 35.58
C ASP A 580 63.02 -21.78 35.06
N GLU A 581 63.19 -22.46 33.92
CA GLU A 581 62.17 -23.31 33.30
C GLU A 581 62.12 -24.73 33.90
N GLY A 582 63.11 -25.12 34.69
CA GLY A 582 63.21 -26.43 35.33
C GLY A 582 63.43 -27.58 34.35
N THR A 583 64.01 -27.30 33.18
CA THR A 583 64.21 -28.24 32.07
C THR A 583 65.56 -28.97 32.12
N GLY A 584 66.53 -28.47 32.89
CA GLY A 584 67.85 -29.08 33.07
C GLY A 584 67.94 -30.10 34.22
N SER A 585 68.67 -31.20 34.02
CA SER A 585 69.06 -32.08 35.14
C SER A 585 70.16 -31.43 35.97
N GLU A 586 70.12 -31.55 37.30
CA GLU A 586 71.13 -30.99 38.23
C GLU A 586 72.58 -31.31 37.79
N ALA A 587 72.88 -32.57 37.46
CA ALA A 587 74.20 -32.98 36.98
C ALA A 587 74.62 -32.42 35.60
N LEU A 588 73.68 -31.92 34.80
CA LEU A 588 73.97 -31.25 33.52
C LEU A 588 74.25 -29.76 33.77
N LEU A 589 73.43 -29.12 34.61
CA LEU A 589 73.64 -27.73 35.01
C LEU A 589 75.01 -27.57 35.67
N ASP A 590 75.38 -28.46 36.60
CA ASP A 590 76.71 -28.46 37.22
C ASP A 590 77.83 -28.57 36.17
N LYS A 591 77.67 -29.40 35.13
CA LYS A 591 78.68 -29.55 34.08
C LYS A 591 78.81 -28.29 33.22
N LEU A 592 77.68 -27.70 32.83
CA LEU A 592 77.65 -26.49 32.01
C LEU A 592 78.19 -25.28 32.80
N ASP A 593 77.91 -25.20 34.09
CA ASP A 593 78.45 -24.18 35.00
C ASP A 593 79.98 -24.31 35.16
N ASN A 594 80.48 -25.54 35.33
CA ASN A 594 81.93 -25.77 35.30
C ASN A 594 82.57 -25.38 33.95
N ILE A 595 81.82 -25.49 32.84
CA ILE A 595 82.30 -25.13 31.49
C ILE A 595 82.28 -23.60 31.30
N SER A 596 81.24 -22.90 31.75
CA SER A 596 81.17 -21.44 31.71
C SER A 596 82.26 -20.81 32.57
N GLU A 597 82.53 -21.34 33.77
CA GLU A 597 83.61 -20.88 34.65
C GLU A 597 85.00 -21.01 33.97
N LEU A 598 85.21 -22.08 33.19
CA LEU A 598 86.45 -22.28 32.41
C LEU A 598 86.63 -21.25 31.28
N MET A 599 85.54 -20.69 30.75
CA MET A 599 85.56 -19.70 29.66
C MET A 599 85.55 -18.24 30.16
N GLY A 600 84.70 -17.90 31.13
CA GLY A 600 84.36 -16.52 31.48
C GLY A 600 85.17 -15.88 32.61
N ASP A 601 85.39 -16.60 33.72
CA ASP A 601 85.69 -15.93 35.00
C ASP A 601 87.14 -15.49 35.18
N ASN A 602 88.10 -16.10 34.47
CA ASN A 602 89.52 -15.74 34.62
C ASN A 602 90.30 -15.70 33.30
N ALA A 603 89.86 -16.40 32.25
CA ALA A 603 90.66 -16.59 31.04
C ALA A 603 90.70 -15.35 30.12
N THR A 604 89.56 -14.68 29.90
CA THR A 604 89.45 -13.51 29.01
C THR A 604 90.09 -12.24 29.61
N PRO A 605 89.89 -11.91 30.90
CA PRO A 605 90.54 -10.74 31.51
C PRO A 605 92.07 -10.87 31.57
N GLU A 606 92.60 -12.08 31.81
CA GLU A 606 94.04 -12.38 31.74
C GLU A 606 94.60 -12.10 30.34
N MET A 607 93.91 -12.53 29.29
CA MET A 607 94.30 -12.30 27.89
C MET A 607 94.28 -10.80 27.52
N GLN A 608 93.26 -10.05 27.94
CA GLN A 608 93.18 -8.61 27.71
C GLN A 608 94.32 -7.85 28.39
N GLN A 609 94.70 -8.28 29.60
CA GLN A 609 95.88 -7.73 30.29
C GLN A 609 97.17 -8.06 29.56
N ALA A 610 97.34 -9.30 29.10
CA ALA A 610 98.51 -9.72 28.33
C ALA A 610 98.66 -8.93 27.01
N LEU A 611 97.55 -8.65 26.30
CA LEU A 611 97.52 -7.78 25.12
C LEU A 611 97.90 -6.34 25.47
N ALA A 612 97.39 -5.79 26.56
CA ALA A 612 97.70 -4.43 27.00
C ALA A 612 99.18 -4.28 27.38
N ASP A 613 99.76 -5.28 28.04
CA ASP A 613 101.18 -5.29 28.39
C ASP A 613 102.09 -5.46 27.17
N LEU A 614 101.65 -6.26 26.18
CA LEU A 614 102.35 -6.38 24.91
C LEU A 614 102.31 -5.09 24.08
N GLN A 615 101.17 -4.38 24.04
CA GLN A 615 101.05 -3.07 23.37
C GLN A 615 101.96 -2.00 24.00
N LYS A 616 102.10 -2.01 25.34
CA LYS A 616 103.05 -1.14 26.05
C LYS A 616 104.49 -1.47 25.67
N ALA A 617 104.84 -2.76 25.62
CA ALA A 617 106.18 -3.21 25.23
C ALA A 617 106.50 -2.91 23.76
N ALA A 618 105.51 -2.92 22.86
CA ALA A 618 105.67 -2.54 21.45
C ALA A 618 105.96 -1.05 21.23
N SER A 619 105.73 -0.21 22.25
CA SER A 619 106.07 1.22 22.25
C SER A 619 107.49 1.50 22.76
N ASP A 620 108.18 0.50 23.33
CA ASP A 620 109.55 0.61 23.82
C ASP A 620 110.55 0.45 22.65
N PRO A 621 111.60 1.29 22.55
CA PRO A 621 112.63 1.15 21.52
C PRO A 621 113.55 -0.08 21.69
N ASP A 622 113.55 -0.79 22.83
CA ASP A 622 114.42 -1.96 23.04
C ASP A 622 113.80 -3.27 22.47
N PRO A 623 114.40 -3.88 21.42
CA PRO A 623 113.92 -5.13 20.83
C PRO A 623 113.86 -6.32 21.81
N ARG A 624 114.68 -6.30 22.87
CA ARG A 624 114.71 -7.38 23.88
C ARG A 624 113.49 -7.33 24.78
N VAL A 625 113.01 -6.14 25.11
CA VAL A 625 111.79 -5.93 25.90
C VAL A 625 110.58 -6.44 25.14
N LEU A 626 110.51 -6.15 23.83
CA LEU A 626 109.45 -6.68 22.96
C LEU A 626 109.53 -8.21 22.81
N ALA A 627 110.73 -8.78 22.64
CA ALA A 627 110.90 -10.23 22.55
C ALA A 627 110.50 -10.97 23.84
N GLU A 628 110.76 -10.38 25.01
CA GLU A 628 110.33 -10.93 26.30
C GLU A 628 108.82 -10.80 26.51
N ALA A 629 108.22 -9.68 26.09
CA ALA A 629 106.76 -9.51 26.12
C ALA A 629 106.05 -10.49 25.19
N LEU A 630 106.54 -10.69 23.96
CA LEU A 630 106.02 -11.71 23.02
C LEU A 630 106.17 -13.13 23.59
N LYS A 631 107.22 -13.39 24.37
CA LYS A 631 107.39 -14.69 25.06
C LYS A 631 106.28 -14.91 26.09
N ARG A 632 106.05 -13.94 26.99
CA ARG A 632 105.02 -14.04 28.03
C ARG A 632 103.63 -14.15 27.41
N PHE A 633 103.35 -13.30 26.42
CA PHE A 633 102.10 -13.37 25.66
C PHE A 633 101.88 -14.74 25.01
N ASN A 634 102.91 -15.33 24.40
CA ASN A 634 102.82 -16.67 23.82
C ASN A 634 102.57 -17.77 24.88
N GLU A 635 103.17 -17.66 26.08
CA GLU A 635 102.92 -18.58 27.21
C GLU A 635 101.48 -18.46 27.74
N ASP A 636 100.99 -17.24 27.93
CA ASP A 636 99.60 -16.97 28.37
C ASP A 636 98.58 -17.42 27.31
N GLN A 637 98.89 -17.19 26.03
CA GLN A 637 98.07 -17.60 24.91
C GLN A 637 98.03 -19.12 24.75
N GLN A 638 99.14 -19.82 24.99
CA GLN A 638 99.16 -21.28 25.05
C GLN A 638 98.28 -21.84 26.17
N ALA A 639 98.32 -21.22 27.36
CA ALA A 639 97.49 -21.62 28.49
C ALA A 639 96.00 -21.35 28.24
N PHE A 640 95.69 -20.28 27.51
CA PHE A 640 94.33 -19.98 27.05
C PHE A 640 93.85 -21.04 26.03
N GLN A 641 94.66 -21.38 25.04
CA GLN A 641 94.32 -22.41 24.04
C GLN A 641 94.04 -23.77 24.68
N GLN A 642 94.89 -24.22 25.61
CA GLN A 642 94.68 -25.49 26.32
C GLN A 642 93.37 -25.51 27.13
N ARG A 643 92.95 -24.36 27.68
CA ARG A 643 91.67 -24.23 28.37
C ARG A 643 90.52 -24.31 27.37
N LEU A 644 90.61 -23.60 26.24
CA LEU A 644 89.62 -23.60 25.17
C LEU A 644 89.43 -25.01 24.56
N ASP A 645 90.53 -25.71 24.22
CA ASP A 645 90.50 -27.09 23.71
C ASP A 645 89.81 -28.04 24.70
N ARG A 646 90.07 -27.86 25.99
CA ARG A 646 89.43 -28.63 27.05
C ARG A 646 87.94 -28.33 27.15
N THR A 647 87.54 -27.07 27.01
CA THR A 647 86.14 -26.64 27.00
C THR A 647 85.40 -27.25 25.81
N ILE A 648 85.97 -27.19 24.60
CA ILE A 648 85.40 -27.81 23.39
C ILE A 648 85.17 -29.30 23.62
N ALA A 649 86.19 -30.03 24.11
CA ALA A 649 86.06 -31.46 24.39
C ALA A 649 84.98 -31.78 25.45
N LEU A 650 84.81 -30.92 26.46
CA LEU A 650 83.75 -31.08 27.46
C LEU A 650 82.36 -30.81 26.87
N LEU A 651 82.22 -29.80 26.01
CA LEU A 651 80.96 -29.49 25.31
C LEU A 651 80.58 -30.60 24.32
N GLU A 652 81.53 -31.14 23.56
CA GLU A 652 81.33 -32.32 22.70
C GLU A 652 80.86 -33.53 23.52
N GLN A 653 81.47 -33.76 24.69
CA GLN A 653 81.04 -34.82 25.60
C GLN A 653 79.61 -34.59 26.08
N VAL A 654 79.25 -33.37 26.48
CA VAL A 654 77.89 -33.02 26.92
C VAL A 654 76.87 -33.24 25.80
N ARG A 655 77.16 -32.77 24.58
CA ARG A 655 76.32 -33.00 23.40
C ARG A 655 76.12 -34.49 23.12
N THR A 656 77.19 -35.28 23.17
CA THR A 656 77.12 -36.75 22.99
C THR A 656 76.24 -37.40 24.06
N GLU A 657 76.37 -36.99 25.32
CA GLU A 657 75.51 -37.47 26.41
C GLU A 657 74.04 -37.09 26.20
N GLN A 658 73.76 -35.87 25.71
CA GLN A 658 72.41 -35.41 25.37
C GLN A 658 71.81 -36.20 24.20
N GLN A 659 72.56 -36.42 23.12
CA GLN A 659 72.14 -37.26 22.00
C GLN A 659 71.79 -38.68 22.46
N LEU A 660 72.61 -39.29 23.32
CA LEU A 660 72.31 -40.62 23.88
C LEU A 660 71.01 -40.60 24.71
N ARG A 661 70.78 -39.57 25.53
CA ARG A 661 69.52 -39.41 26.27
C ARG A 661 68.33 -39.24 25.33
N ALA A 662 68.45 -38.42 24.30
CA ALA A 662 67.43 -38.21 23.28
C ALA A 662 67.03 -39.54 22.60
N ILE A 663 68.01 -40.38 22.24
CA ILE A 663 67.77 -41.71 21.67
C ILE A 663 67.01 -42.62 22.65
N VAL A 664 67.40 -42.60 23.94
CA VAL A 664 66.71 -43.39 24.99
C VAL A 664 65.27 -42.94 25.15
N GLU A 665 65.02 -41.63 25.13
CA GLU A 665 63.69 -41.05 25.29
C GLU A 665 62.79 -41.33 24.07
N GLN A 666 63.34 -41.18 22.85
CA GLN A 666 62.68 -41.60 21.61
C GLN A 666 62.33 -43.10 21.63
N ALA A 667 63.24 -43.96 22.09
CA ALA A 667 62.95 -45.39 22.21
C ALA A 667 61.82 -45.68 23.22
N ALA A 668 61.79 -44.94 24.33
CA ALA A 668 60.71 -45.04 25.31
C ALA A 668 59.37 -44.53 24.76
N GLU A 669 59.36 -43.45 23.98
CA GLU A 669 58.17 -42.92 23.30
C GLU A 669 57.62 -43.93 22.28
N LEU A 670 58.48 -44.49 21.42
CA LEU A 670 58.11 -45.52 20.46
C LEU A 670 57.50 -46.75 21.15
N ALA A 671 58.05 -47.15 22.29
CA ALA A 671 57.48 -48.23 23.10
C ALA A 671 56.09 -47.88 23.64
N ARG A 672 55.87 -46.64 24.12
CA ARG A 672 54.54 -46.17 24.56
C ARG A 672 53.55 -46.16 23.41
N ARG A 673 53.91 -45.62 22.23
CA ARG A 673 53.08 -45.64 21.03
C ARG A 673 52.70 -47.06 20.61
N GLN A 674 53.66 -47.98 20.57
CA GLN A 674 53.37 -49.38 20.27
C GLN A 674 52.37 -49.97 21.26
N SER A 675 52.49 -49.64 22.55
CA SER A 675 51.54 -50.09 23.57
C SER A 675 50.13 -49.51 23.39
N GLN A 676 50.02 -48.28 22.88
CA GLN A 676 48.74 -47.62 22.62
C GLN A 676 48.10 -48.18 21.36
N ILE A 677 48.85 -48.32 20.26
CA ILE A 677 48.38 -48.97 19.04
C ILE A 677 47.91 -50.40 19.33
N ASN A 678 48.65 -51.15 20.15
CA ASN A 678 48.24 -52.49 20.57
C ASN A 678 46.93 -52.48 21.36
N ARG A 679 46.72 -51.48 22.24
CA ARG A 679 45.46 -51.30 22.98
C ARG A 679 44.30 -50.93 22.05
N GLU A 680 44.49 -49.96 21.17
CA GLU A 680 43.46 -49.53 20.20
C GLU A 680 43.08 -50.67 19.24
N LEU A 681 44.04 -51.47 18.78
CA LEU A 681 43.79 -52.66 17.97
C LEU A 681 43.06 -53.75 18.77
N ALA A 682 43.42 -53.95 20.04
CA ALA A 682 42.73 -54.91 20.91
C ALA A 682 41.28 -54.47 21.21
N ASP A 683 41.04 -53.20 21.46
CA ASP A 683 39.70 -52.63 21.68
C ASP A 683 38.87 -52.67 20.40
N GLY A 684 39.46 -52.35 19.25
CA GLY A 684 38.82 -52.47 17.94
C GLY A 684 38.43 -53.92 17.59
N GLN A 685 39.29 -54.90 17.90
CA GLN A 685 38.97 -56.33 17.74
C GLN A 685 37.93 -56.83 18.76
N SER A 686 37.89 -56.24 19.96
CA SER A 686 36.91 -56.56 21.00
C SER A 686 35.51 -56.05 20.60
N GLY A 687 35.41 -54.82 20.08
CA GLY A 687 34.17 -54.26 19.51
C GLY A 687 33.63 -55.07 18.33
N LEU A 688 34.52 -55.52 17.42
CA LEU A 688 34.14 -56.42 16.32
C LEU A 688 33.63 -57.79 16.82
N ARG A 689 34.25 -58.37 17.86
CA ARG A 689 33.78 -59.63 18.48
C ARG A 689 32.45 -59.47 19.19
N GLN A 690 32.21 -58.33 19.83
CA GLN A 690 30.95 -58.01 20.52
C GLN A 690 29.80 -57.82 19.51
N GLN A 691 30.03 -57.12 18.40
CA GLN A 691 29.07 -57.02 17.29
C GLN A 691 28.78 -58.37 16.61
N LEU A 692 29.80 -59.23 16.47
CA LEU A 692 29.62 -60.58 15.92
C LEU A 692 28.86 -61.52 16.87
N GLN A 693 29.04 -61.37 18.20
CA GLN A 693 28.25 -62.12 19.18
C GLN A 693 26.80 -61.65 19.26
N GLU A 694 26.53 -60.34 19.24
CA GLU A 694 25.16 -59.80 19.21
C GLU A 694 24.42 -60.17 17.91
N GLY A 695 25.11 -60.17 16.77
CA GLY A 695 24.54 -60.64 15.50
C GLY A 695 24.25 -62.14 15.44
N SER A 696 24.92 -62.95 16.28
CA SER A 696 24.69 -64.40 16.36
C SER A 696 23.56 -64.81 17.32
N LEU A 697 23.13 -63.91 18.21
CA LEU A 697 21.98 -64.10 19.11
C LEU A 697 20.65 -63.62 18.51
N GLN A 698 20.69 -62.99 17.33
CA GLN A 698 19.50 -62.53 16.57
C GLN A 698 19.16 -63.39 15.34
N ARG A 699 19.73 -64.59 15.20
CA ARG A 699 19.27 -65.63 14.27
C ARG A 699 18.81 -66.84 15.07
#